data_AF-A0AAE9F0X6-F1
#
_entry.id   AF-A0AAE9F0X6-F1
#
_cell.length_a   1.000
_cell.length_b   1.000
_cell.length_c   1.000
_cell.angle_alpha   90.00
_cell.angle_beta   90.00
_cell.angle_gamma   90.00
#
_symmetry.space_group_name_H-M   'P 1'
#
loop_
_entity.id
_entity.type
_entity.pdbx_description
1 polymer ?
#
loop_
_entity_poly.entity_id
_entity_poly.type
_entity_poly.pdbx_seq_one_letter_code
_entity_poly.pdbx_strand_id
1 'polypeptide(L)'
;MMASGHALENPNVFTKNNCIHYLSHPDRNIAIGEVRGQGMQASSVGATKAVRVLQGKNPTPTAYLITELKTTLFHPNHAPLLNVFREIRGFATNLTATSGWAREHIQNYKGLCCYSDYGSSEGLENDRKMVKIHSFGETARNQKFEKSDGKVSSVFDYFKGRYEKILKFPDLFTVVVMGARGGRLMNIPVELLTFCDKQIVKTQQMEAKVQADLIKMSASKPQDRKKITNQVADSIGLGNGDGHFFTLSPPEVVEGRVLPKPVILGGGIKPNEKKSCFWNTKPEGPSTDFSIQHFSDGKSLSTWDVVFHESEPLESAVHHLIGTMTQMGMKVNAPNFVCIKNNDLRTIFDNAKKRNVELLMFITKSNREYHKEIKVLEHEFDIRTQDIRFETALKFERQQNTRRNLVNKINVKLGGINYEVESPTFTKDRIIIGLETSQNSTMGDGLICVGFSANMMAKETQFCGGYMFTQRSNDIYGSVLKDIVRDVIKKTCTHPCRVQNKPQELFFFLSGITEGQYSLINERYSNLIREGWFAAVSGGKPISFVPAITIVAVSKIHNTRLYLEGTTGTTNIVAGTVVDKIIVNPVLSEWYMAGAVARQGTVKTSKYTVVFNTSKKWTLSTLLAFTYALCYNHQIIYSPISHPVPLYMAGDMSERGSNILGFHRANYKNEELDLARINAELSYSNRKLFGTRFNA
;
A
#
# COMPACT_ATOMS: atom_id res chain seq x y z
N MET A 1 -15.83 -26.17 1.07
CA MET A 1 -14.71 -25.61 1.86
C MET A 1 -13.58 -26.65 1.80
N MET A 2 -12.43 -26.37 1.17
CA MET A 2 -11.29 -27.31 1.18
C MET A 2 -10.59 -27.27 2.54
N ALA A 3 -11.17 -27.92 3.54
CA ALA A 3 -10.48 -28.27 4.77
C ALA A 3 -10.55 -29.80 4.88
N SER A 4 -9.45 -30.44 5.26
CA SER A 4 -9.48 -31.86 5.62
C SER A 4 -10.39 -32.06 6.85
N GLY A 5 -10.94 -33.26 7.03
CA GLY A 5 -11.76 -33.60 8.21
C GLY A 5 -11.03 -33.30 9.52
N HIS A 6 -9.74 -33.64 9.60
CA HIS A 6 -8.88 -33.37 10.75
C HIS A 6 -8.75 -31.87 11.12
N ALA A 7 -8.80 -30.96 10.15
CA ALA A 7 -8.78 -29.52 10.39
C ALA A 7 -10.15 -28.95 10.83
N LEU A 8 -11.25 -29.66 10.56
CA LEU A 8 -12.60 -29.26 10.98
C LEU A 8 -12.93 -29.75 12.40
N GLU A 9 -12.33 -30.86 12.80
CA GLU A 9 -12.49 -31.46 14.14
C GLU A 9 -11.53 -30.88 15.18
N ASN A 10 -10.45 -30.21 14.76
CA ASN A 10 -9.49 -29.60 15.66
C ASN A 10 -9.99 -28.23 16.19
N PRO A 11 -10.26 -28.08 17.50
CA PRO A 11 -10.77 -26.84 18.07
C PRO A 11 -9.80 -25.65 17.92
N ASN A 12 -8.51 -25.94 17.74
CA ASN A 12 -7.45 -24.96 17.52
C ASN A 12 -7.34 -24.51 16.06
N VAL A 13 -8.10 -25.10 15.14
CA VAL A 13 -8.08 -24.75 13.72
C VAL A 13 -9.33 -23.95 13.34
N PHE A 14 -9.12 -22.84 12.64
CA PHE A 14 -10.21 -21.96 12.26
C PHE A 14 -9.96 -21.30 10.91
N THR A 15 -10.98 -21.28 10.04
CA THR A 15 -10.90 -20.59 8.75
C THR A 15 -11.54 -19.21 8.81
N LYS A 16 -10.79 -18.16 8.44
CA LYS A 16 -11.29 -16.80 8.24
C LYS A 16 -10.69 -16.20 6.97
N ASN A 17 -11.52 -15.57 6.15
CA ASN A 17 -11.07 -14.89 4.92
C ASN A 17 -10.18 -15.76 4.00
N ASN A 18 -10.56 -17.03 3.79
CA ASN A 18 -9.79 -18.04 3.03
C ASN A 18 -8.40 -18.41 3.59
N CYS A 19 -8.08 -17.96 4.81
CA CYS A 19 -6.91 -18.38 5.57
C CYS A 19 -7.34 -19.36 6.65
N ILE A 20 -6.65 -20.50 6.76
CA ILE A 20 -6.77 -21.38 7.93
C ILE A 20 -5.74 -20.90 8.95
N HIS A 21 -6.16 -20.71 10.19
CA HIS A 21 -5.33 -20.28 11.32
C HIS A 21 -5.26 -21.39 12.37
N TYR A 22 -4.09 -21.53 13.00
CA TYR A 22 -3.88 -22.37 14.18
C TYR A 22 -3.77 -21.47 15.41
N LEU A 23 -4.78 -21.52 16.27
CA LEU A 23 -4.88 -20.74 17.49
C LEU A 23 -4.29 -21.55 18.65
N SER A 24 -3.35 -20.95 19.39
CA SER A 24 -2.59 -21.54 20.50
C SER A 24 -1.62 -22.66 20.10
N HIS A 25 -0.56 -22.80 20.92
CA HIS A 25 0.74 -23.42 20.61
C HIS A 25 0.75 -24.36 19.41
N PRO A 26 1.59 -24.09 18.39
CA PRO A 26 1.84 -25.10 17.38
C PRO A 26 2.18 -26.38 18.12
N ASP A 27 1.62 -27.48 17.63
CA ASP A 27 2.24 -28.79 17.73
C ASP A 27 3.76 -28.60 17.83
N ARG A 28 4.44 -29.27 18.77
CA ARG A 28 5.84 -29.00 19.23
C ARG A 28 6.91 -28.85 18.12
N ASN A 29 6.53 -29.00 16.86
CA ASN A 29 7.31 -29.05 15.64
C ASN A 29 7.28 -27.79 14.74
N ILE A 30 6.41 -26.78 14.98
CA ILE A 30 6.43 -25.51 14.18
C ILE A 30 7.08 -24.39 15.00
N ALA A 31 8.37 -24.14 14.75
CA ALA A 31 9.14 -23.11 15.42
C ALA A 31 8.79 -21.71 14.89
N ILE A 32 7.79 -21.05 15.48
CA ILE A 32 7.45 -19.67 15.15
C ILE A 32 7.38 -18.85 16.44
N GLY A 33 8.03 -17.69 16.44
CA GLY A 33 7.93 -16.73 17.56
C GLY A 33 6.50 -16.24 17.77
N GLU A 34 6.24 -15.65 18.93
CA GLU A 34 4.95 -15.06 19.26
C GLU A 34 5.12 -13.54 19.42
N VAL A 35 4.28 -12.76 18.73
CA VAL A 35 4.14 -11.32 18.94
C VAL A 35 2.94 -11.08 19.84
N ARG A 36 3.16 -10.39 20.96
CA ARG A 36 2.12 -10.01 21.91
C ARG A 36 1.86 -8.51 21.86
N GLY A 37 0.59 -8.13 21.95
CA GLY A 37 0.16 -6.73 22.05
C GLY A 37 -0.57 -6.47 23.37
N GLN A 38 -0.96 -5.20 23.59
CA GLN A 38 -1.79 -4.84 24.75
C GLN A 38 -3.14 -5.57 24.72
N GLY A 39 -3.76 -5.73 25.90
CA GLY A 39 -5.05 -6.40 25.99
C GLY A 39 -4.98 -7.89 25.64
N MET A 40 -3.88 -8.55 26.02
CA MET A 40 -3.64 -9.98 25.80
C MET A 40 -3.70 -10.41 24.32
N GLN A 41 -3.42 -9.50 23.39
CA GLN A 41 -3.38 -9.82 21.97
C GLN A 41 -2.19 -10.74 21.67
N ALA A 42 -2.40 -11.74 20.81
CA ALA A 42 -1.38 -12.70 20.44
C ALA A 42 -1.40 -13.02 18.94
N SER A 43 -0.22 -13.21 18.36
CA SER A 43 -0.08 -13.58 16.95
C SER A 43 -0.33 -15.08 16.76
N SER A 44 -1.07 -15.42 15.72
CA SER A 44 -1.24 -16.79 15.25
C SER A 44 -0.74 -16.89 13.81
N VAL A 45 -0.28 -18.08 13.46
CA VAL A 45 0.13 -18.43 12.11
C VAL A 45 -0.95 -19.24 11.42
N GLY A 46 -1.09 -18.99 10.13
CA GLY A 46 -2.00 -19.70 9.25
C GLY A 46 -1.47 -19.86 7.84
N ALA A 47 -2.19 -20.62 7.03
CA ALA A 47 -1.94 -20.74 5.60
C ALA A 47 -3.19 -20.34 4.83
N THR A 48 -3.03 -19.40 3.91
CA THR A 48 -4.02 -19.19 2.84
C THR A 48 -3.96 -20.32 1.85
N LYS A 49 -5.13 -20.72 1.35
CA LYS A 49 -5.28 -21.76 0.33
C LYS A 49 -6.08 -21.20 -0.85
N ALA A 50 -5.64 -21.51 -2.05
CA ALA A 50 -6.37 -21.21 -3.28
C ALA A 50 -6.10 -22.30 -4.32
N VAL A 51 -7.12 -22.74 -5.04
CA VAL A 51 -6.92 -23.58 -6.22
C VAL A 51 -7.04 -22.72 -7.46
N ARG A 52 -6.12 -22.91 -8.41
CA ARG A 52 -6.11 -22.24 -9.71
C ARG A 52 -5.92 -23.25 -10.82
N VAL A 53 -6.66 -23.10 -11.92
CA VAL A 53 -6.39 -23.84 -13.15
C VAL A 53 -5.36 -23.04 -13.95
N LEU A 54 -4.19 -23.63 -14.18
CA LEU A 54 -3.06 -23.01 -14.87
C LEU A 54 -2.67 -23.85 -16.09
N GLN A 55 -1.79 -23.33 -16.93
CA GLN A 55 -1.33 -23.99 -18.16
C GLN A 55 -0.91 -25.45 -17.95
N GLY A 56 -0.18 -25.76 -16.88
CA GLY A 56 0.36 -27.10 -16.64
C GLY A 56 1.56 -27.44 -17.55
N LYS A 57 2.14 -28.62 -17.32
CA LYS A 57 3.23 -29.18 -18.16
C LYS A 57 2.71 -29.81 -19.46
N ASN A 58 1.48 -30.30 -19.42
CA ASN A 58 0.82 -31.01 -20.51
C ASN A 58 -0.06 -30.05 -21.31
N PRO A 59 -0.50 -30.40 -22.52
CA PRO A 59 -1.41 -29.58 -23.32
C PRO A 59 -2.77 -29.30 -22.65
N THR A 60 -3.12 -30.03 -21.60
CA THR A 60 -4.32 -29.82 -20.80
C THR A 60 -4.02 -28.96 -19.56
N PRO A 61 -4.81 -27.90 -19.32
CA PRO A 61 -4.70 -27.11 -18.09
C PRO A 61 -4.81 -27.97 -16.83
N THR A 62 -3.97 -27.69 -15.84
CA THR A 62 -3.86 -28.45 -14.58
C THR A 62 -4.32 -27.59 -13.40
N ALA A 63 -5.01 -28.21 -12.43
CA ALA A 63 -5.35 -27.57 -11.17
C ALA A 63 -4.16 -27.56 -10.21
N TYR A 64 -3.82 -26.39 -9.70
CA TYR A 64 -2.75 -26.17 -8.72
C TYR A 64 -3.31 -25.66 -7.40
N LEU A 65 -2.93 -26.30 -6.30
CA LEU A 65 -3.15 -25.78 -4.96
C LEU A 65 -2.00 -24.85 -4.57
N ILE A 66 -2.33 -23.62 -4.21
CA ILE A 66 -1.38 -22.61 -3.75
C ILE A 66 -1.61 -22.42 -2.25
N THR A 67 -0.59 -22.74 -1.47
CA THR A 67 -0.53 -22.46 -0.03
C THR A 67 0.45 -21.33 0.24
N GLU A 68 0.11 -20.43 1.17
CA GLU A 68 0.99 -19.32 1.53
C GLU A 68 0.78 -18.92 2.99
N LEU A 69 1.90 -18.82 3.70
CA LEU A 69 1.96 -18.43 5.11
C LEU A 69 1.38 -17.03 5.35
N LYS A 70 0.56 -16.92 6.39
CA LYS A 70 0.08 -15.66 6.96
C LYS A 70 0.32 -15.65 8.46
N THR A 71 0.70 -14.49 8.96
CA THR A 71 0.72 -14.21 10.39
C THR A 71 -0.37 -13.17 10.66
N THR A 72 -1.18 -13.37 11.69
CA THR A 72 -2.30 -12.48 12.03
C THR A 72 -2.41 -12.35 13.53
N LEU A 73 -2.72 -11.15 14.00
CA LEU A 73 -2.90 -10.87 15.43
C LEU A 73 -4.37 -11.07 15.80
N PHE A 74 -4.61 -11.75 16.93
CA PHE A 74 -5.95 -12.04 17.44
C PHE A 74 -6.16 -11.40 18.81
N HIS A 75 -7.40 -11.01 19.08
CA HIS A 75 -7.87 -10.75 20.43
C HIS A 75 -7.90 -12.07 21.23
N PRO A 76 -7.77 -12.03 22.56
CA PRO A 76 -7.75 -13.23 23.39
C PRO A 76 -9.09 -13.99 23.31
N ASN A 77 -9.00 -15.31 23.25
CA ASN A 77 -10.15 -16.21 23.27
C ASN A 77 -10.70 -16.34 24.71
N HIS A 78 -12.02 -16.32 24.85
CA HIS A 78 -12.75 -16.48 26.12
C HIS A 78 -12.22 -15.64 27.32
N ALA A 79 -11.55 -14.51 27.08
CA ALA A 79 -11.01 -13.68 28.15
C ALA A 79 -12.06 -12.69 28.68
N PRO A 80 -12.23 -12.56 30.01
CA PRO A 80 -13.08 -11.53 30.60
C PRO A 80 -12.66 -10.14 30.10
N LEU A 81 -13.63 -9.36 29.62
CA LEU A 81 -13.37 -8.03 29.03
C LEU A 81 -12.66 -7.10 30.02
N LEU A 82 -12.98 -7.21 31.30
CA LEU A 82 -12.32 -6.47 32.37
C LEU A 82 -10.82 -6.76 32.45
N ASN A 83 -10.41 -8.03 32.29
CA ASN A 83 -8.99 -8.40 32.33
C ASN A 83 -8.26 -7.87 31.10
N VAL A 84 -8.90 -7.93 29.93
CA VAL A 84 -8.34 -7.33 28.72
C VAL A 84 -8.12 -5.83 28.89
N PHE A 85 -9.07 -5.10 29.49
CA PHE A 85 -8.89 -3.68 29.74
C PHE A 85 -7.80 -3.38 30.77
N ARG A 86 -7.63 -4.23 31.80
CA ARG A 86 -6.55 -4.07 32.80
C ARG A 86 -5.15 -4.18 32.23
N GLU A 87 -4.97 -4.94 31.16
CA GLU A 87 -3.69 -5.06 30.44
C GLU A 87 -3.37 -3.85 29.54
N ILE A 88 -4.27 -2.86 29.48
CA ILE A 88 -4.09 -1.65 28.67
C ILE A 88 -3.62 -0.53 29.58
N ARG A 89 -2.56 0.15 29.15
CA ARG A 89 -1.96 1.22 29.95
C ARG A 89 -2.99 2.33 30.25
N GLY A 90 -3.07 2.74 31.51
CA GLY A 90 -3.94 3.84 31.95
C GLY A 90 -5.39 3.46 32.24
N PHE A 91 -5.75 2.17 32.16
CA PHE A 91 -7.07 1.71 32.58
C PHE A 91 -7.23 1.73 34.11
N ALA A 92 -8.40 2.15 34.58
CA ALA A 92 -8.81 2.10 35.98
C ALA A 92 -10.27 1.66 36.09
N THR A 93 -10.65 1.03 37.21
CA THR A 93 -11.99 0.44 37.41
C THR A 93 -13.08 1.45 37.82
N ASN A 94 -12.80 2.74 37.74
CA ASN A 94 -13.71 3.84 38.07
C ASN A 94 -13.81 4.86 36.91
N LEU A 95 -13.42 4.46 35.69
CA LEU A 95 -13.48 5.31 34.52
C LEU A 95 -14.93 5.47 34.04
N THR A 96 -15.32 6.69 33.69
CA THR A 96 -16.59 6.99 33.01
C THR A 96 -16.43 6.88 31.48
N ALA A 97 -17.55 6.82 30.74
CA ALA A 97 -17.51 6.81 29.27
C ALA A 97 -16.93 8.11 28.68
N THR A 98 -16.95 9.20 29.44
CA THR A 98 -16.36 10.49 29.06
C THR A 98 -14.89 10.60 29.42
N SER A 99 -14.27 9.63 30.09
CA SER A 99 -12.84 9.65 30.40
C SER A 99 -11.97 9.68 29.14
N GLY A 100 -10.75 10.25 29.24
CA GLY A 100 -9.81 10.28 28.12
C GLY A 100 -9.50 8.89 27.56
N TRP A 101 -9.29 7.92 28.46
CA TRP A 101 -9.07 6.52 28.13
C TRP A 101 -10.23 5.93 27.31
N ALA A 102 -11.49 6.14 27.74
CA ALA A 102 -12.67 5.61 27.06
C ALA A 102 -12.82 6.18 25.63
N ARG A 103 -12.59 7.48 25.45
CA ARG A 103 -12.66 8.15 24.14
C ARG A 103 -11.59 7.65 23.18
N GLU A 104 -10.39 7.41 23.68
CA GLU A 104 -9.26 6.89 22.89
C GLU A 104 -9.52 5.45 22.43
N HIS A 105 -10.08 4.60 23.28
CA HIS A 105 -10.13 3.16 23.03
C HIS A 105 -11.42 2.67 22.38
N ILE A 106 -12.55 3.37 22.50
CA ILE A 106 -13.85 2.82 22.05
C ILE A 106 -13.87 2.42 20.57
N GLN A 107 -13.22 3.20 19.69
CA GLN A 107 -13.18 2.88 18.26
C GLN A 107 -12.45 1.57 17.98
N ASN A 108 -11.50 1.19 18.85
CA ASN A 108 -10.78 -0.08 18.74
C ASN A 108 -11.63 -1.27 19.16
N TYR A 109 -12.68 -1.10 19.96
CA TYR A 109 -13.52 -2.21 20.43
C TYR A 109 -14.88 -2.29 19.73
N LYS A 110 -15.29 -1.22 19.04
CA LYS A 110 -16.54 -1.16 18.31
C LYS A 110 -16.65 -2.29 17.27
N GLY A 111 -17.74 -3.03 17.33
CA GLY A 111 -18.05 -4.16 16.45
C GLY A 111 -17.45 -5.50 16.88
N LEU A 112 -16.63 -5.54 17.94
CA LEU A 112 -16.17 -6.81 18.53
C LEU A 112 -17.31 -7.52 19.26
N CYS A 113 -17.30 -8.84 19.20
CA CYS A 113 -18.27 -9.71 19.83
C CYS A 113 -17.83 -10.11 21.24
N CYS A 114 -18.78 -10.14 22.16
CA CYS A 114 -18.63 -10.66 23.51
C CYS A 114 -19.76 -11.63 23.83
N TYR A 115 -19.49 -12.57 24.72
CA TYR A 115 -20.51 -13.34 25.42
C TYR A 115 -20.94 -12.58 26.67
N SER A 116 -22.24 -12.57 26.94
CA SER A 116 -22.76 -12.11 28.22
C SER A 116 -22.79 -13.25 29.23
N ASP A 117 -22.26 -13.01 30.43
CA ASP A 117 -22.15 -14.01 31.50
C ASP A 117 -23.05 -13.62 32.69
N TYR A 118 -24.36 -13.72 32.50
CA TYR A 118 -25.38 -13.48 33.54
C TYR A 118 -26.71 -14.15 33.19
N GLY A 119 -27.54 -14.40 34.20
CA GLY A 119 -28.90 -14.93 34.03
C GLY A 119 -28.88 -16.30 33.35
N SER A 120 -29.71 -16.48 32.32
CA SER A 120 -29.78 -17.76 31.57
C SER A 120 -28.53 -18.07 30.75
N SER A 121 -27.57 -17.15 30.65
CA SER A 121 -26.29 -17.37 29.97
C SER A 121 -25.13 -17.63 30.94
N GLU A 122 -25.40 -17.58 32.24
CA GLU A 122 -24.38 -17.82 33.25
C GLU A 122 -23.97 -19.30 33.28
N GLY A 123 -22.67 -19.56 33.24
CA GLY A 123 -22.12 -20.93 33.31
C GLY A 123 -22.34 -21.80 32.04
N LEU A 124 -23.09 -21.32 31.05
CA LEU A 124 -23.15 -21.97 29.74
C LEU A 124 -21.79 -21.80 29.05
N GLU A 125 -21.19 -22.84 28.50
CA GLU A 125 -19.90 -22.71 27.81
C GLU A 125 -20.09 -22.08 26.42
N ASN A 126 -20.43 -22.90 25.43
CA ASN A 126 -20.58 -22.49 24.03
C ASN A 126 -21.95 -21.88 23.70
N ASP A 127 -22.94 -22.02 24.60
CA ASP A 127 -24.32 -21.56 24.39
C ASP A 127 -24.60 -20.15 24.96
N ARG A 128 -23.55 -19.42 25.37
CA ARG A 128 -23.71 -18.05 25.87
C ARG A 128 -24.27 -17.13 24.79
N LYS A 129 -25.12 -16.19 25.21
CA LYS A 129 -25.66 -15.17 24.32
C LYS A 129 -24.55 -14.24 23.82
N MET A 130 -24.38 -14.18 22.50
CA MET A 130 -23.43 -13.29 21.83
C MET A 130 -24.02 -11.89 21.61
N VAL A 131 -23.23 -10.88 21.96
CA VAL A 131 -23.53 -9.45 21.80
C VAL A 131 -22.37 -8.74 21.11
N LYS A 132 -22.63 -7.64 20.42
CA LYS A 132 -21.61 -6.82 19.73
C LYS A 132 -21.45 -5.47 20.42
N ILE A 133 -20.21 -5.06 20.68
CA ILE A 133 -19.88 -3.76 21.27
C ILE A 133 -20.26 -2.64 20.30
N HIS A 134 -21.02 -1.65 20.78
CA HIS A 134 -21.43 -0.49 20.00
C HIS A 134 -20.73 0.80 20.46
N SER A 135 -20.72 1.04 21.77
CA SER A 135 -20.15 2.23 22.43
C SER A 135 -19.91 1.96 23.92
N PHE A 136 -19.33 2.91 24.64
CA PHE A 136 -19.34 2.92 26.12
C PHE A 136 -20.48 3.82 26.60
N GLY A 137 -21.19 3.36 27.63
CA GLY A 137 -22.32 4.04 28.28
C GLY A 137 -21.93 4.55 29.67
N GLU A 138 -22.86 5.19 30.38
CA GLU A 138 -22.59 5.71 31.72
C GLU A 138 -22.26 4.59 32.73
N THR A 139 -21.81 4.97 33.92
CA THR A 139 -21.50 4.02 34.99
C THR A 139 -22.72 3.19 35.37
N ALA A 140 -22.54 1.98 35.90
CA ALA A 140 -23.68 1.12 36.23
C ALA A 140 -24.64 1.77 37.26
N ARG A 141 -24.13 2.64 38.15
CA ARG A 141 -24.96 3.41 39.09
C ARG A 141 -25.79 4.50 38.41
N ASN A 142 -25.21 5.18 37.43
CA ASN A 142 -25.82 6.37 36.83
C ASN A 142 -26.64 6.04 35.58
N GLN A 143 -26.29 4.99 34.87
CA GLN A 143 -27.00 4.54 33.67
C GLN A 143 -28.38 4.02 34.07
N LYS A 144 -29.42 4.76 33.68
CA LYS A 144 -30.82 4.40 33.91
C LYS A 144 -31.49 3.92 32.61
N PHE A 145 -32.51 3.10 32.76
CA PHE A 145 -33.40 2.70 31.68
C PHE A 145 -34.79 2.38 32.24
N GLU A 146 -35.79 2.47 31.36
CA GLU A 146 -37.16 2.08 31.68
C GLU A 146 -37.36 0.58 31.45
N LYS A 147 -37.84 -0.11 32.49
CA LYS A 147 -38.22 -1.52 32.48
C LYS A 147 -39.54 -1.72 31.74
N SER A 148 -39.89 -2.97 31.43
CA SER A 148 -41.15 -3.32 30.78
C SER A 148 -42.40 -2.99 31.61
N ASP A 149 -42.24 -2.78 32.93
CA ASP A 149 -43.30 -2.38 33.87
C ASP A 149 -43.42 -0.85 34.02
N GLY A 150 -42.71 -0.07 33.20
CA GLY A 150 -42.69 1.40 33.23
C GLY A 150 -41.81 2.01 34.34
N LYS A 151 -41.17 1.19 35.19
CA LYS A 151 -40.31 1.70 36.27
C LYS A 151 -38.90 2.00 35.75
N VAL A 152 -38.38 3.17 36.14
CA VAL A 152 -36.98 3.53 35.87
C VAL A 152 -36.06 2.85 36.88
N SER A 153 -35.02 2.16 36.40
CA SER A 153 -34.03 1.49 37.22
C SER A 153 -32.63 1.84 36.75
N SER A 154 -31.68 1.96 37.67
CA SER A 154 -30.27 1.94 37.29
C SER A 154 -29.87 0.54 36.82
N VAL A 155 -28.79 0.45 36.03
CA VAL A 155 -28.18 -0.83 35.65
C VAL A 155 -27.75 -1.60 36.90
N PHE A 156 -27.13 -0.92 37.88
CA PHE A 156 -26.73 -1.53 39.15
C PHE A 156 -27.90 -2.17 39.91
N ASP A 157 -28.98 -1.42 40.13
CA ASP A 157 -30.16 -1.90 40.86
C ASP A 157 -30.88 -3.02 40.10
N TYR A 158 -30.88 -2.94 38.77
CA TYR A 158 -31.45 -3.98 37.93
C TYR A 158 -30.71 -5.31 38.07
N PHE A 159 -29.38 -5.30 37.96
CA PHE A 159 -28.59 -6.54 38.10
C PHE A 159 -28.65 -7.10 39.52
N LYS A 160 -28.67 -6.22 40.54
CA LYS A 160 -28.85 -6.62 41.95
C LYS A 160 -30.21 -7.26 42.20
N GLY A 161 -31.29 -6.69 41.68
CA GLY A 161 -32.65 -7.17 41.93
C GLY A 161 -33.11 -8.33 41.05
N ARG A 162 -32.80 -8.32 39.75
CA ARG A 162 -33.31 -9.31 38.78
C ARG A 162 -32.45 -10.57 38.66
N TYR A 163 -31.15 -10.43 38.86
CA TYR A 163 -30.16 -11.50 38.68
C TYR A 163 -29.35 -11.77 39.94
N GLU A 164 -29.65 -11.11 41.07
CA GLU A 164 -28.95 -11.29 42.35
C GLU A 164 -27.42 -11.03 42.25
N LYS A 165 -27.01 -10.18 41.30
CA LYS A 165 -25.60 -9.85 41.06
C LYS A 165 -25.23 -8.51 41.71
N ILE A 166 -24.38 -8.56 42.73
CA ILE A 166 -23.74 -7.36 43.29
C ILE A 166 -22.49 -7.05 42.45
N LEU A 167 -22.57 -5.98 41.66
CA LEU A 167 -21.47 -5.52 40.82
C LEU A 167 -20.28 -5.06 41.67
N LYS A 168 -19.07 -5.55 41.37
CA LYS A 168 -17.84 -5.16 42.06
C LYS A 168 -17.29 -3.83 41.56
N PHE A 169 -17.62 -3.45 40.32
CA PHE A 169 -17.13 -2.23 39.68
C PHE A 169 -18.29 -1.34 39.19
N PRO A 170 -19.17 -0.88 40.09
CA PRO A 170 -20.38 -0.15 39.71
C PRO A 170 -20.10 1.27 39.18
N ASP A 171 -18.93 1.82 39.49
CA ASP A 171 -18.48 3.15 39.06
C ASP A 171 -17.70 3.12 37.73
N LEU A 172 -17.48 1.92 37.16
CA LEU A 172 -16.95 1.76 35.81
C LEU A 172 -18.06 1.98 34.79
N PHE A 173 -17.71 2.58 33.64
CA PHE A 173 -18.60 2.69 32.49
C PHE A 173 -19.20 1.34 32.10
N THR A 174 -20.45 1.36 31.61
CA THR A 174 -21.08 0.18 31.03
C THR A 174 -20.70 0.08 29.55
N VAL A 175 -20.81 -1.12 28.97
CA VAL A 175 -20.66 -1.32 27.53
C VAL A 175 -22.04 -1.34 26.90
N VAL A 176 -22.27 -0.42 25.97
CA VAL A 176 -23.46 -0.45 25.11
C VAL A 176 -23.24 -1.53 24.08
N VAL A 177 -24.10 -2.54 24.08
CA VAL A 177 -24.05 -3.65 23.15
C VAL A 177 -25.33 -3.77 22.33
N MET A 178 -25.23 -4.44 21.19
CA MET A 178 -26.35 -4.84 20.35
C MET A 178 -26.39 -6.36 20.24
N GLY A 179 -27.59 -6.94 20.10
CA GLY A 179 -27.71 -8.38 19.78
C GLY A 179 -26.96 -8.72 18.48
N ALA A 180 -26.47 -9.96 18.37
CA ALA A 180 -25.69 -10.41 17.22
C ALA A 180 -26.39 -10.22 15.85
N ARG A 181 -27.73 -10.35 15.83
CA ARG A 181 -28.62 -10.20 14.67
C ARG A 181 -29.28 -8.80 14.57
N GLY A 182 -28.79 -7.82 15.33
CA GLY A 182 -29.43 -6.50 15.48
C GLY A 182 -30.38 -6.44 16.68
N GLY A 183 -31.00 -5.27 16.90
CA GLY A 183 -32.01 -5.06 17.94
C GLY A 183 -31.69 -3.89 18.90
N ARG A 184 -32.43 -3.84 20.01
CA ARG A 184 -32.32 -2.78 21.04
C ARG A 184 -30.92 -2.74 21.66
N LEU A 185 -30.40 -1.53 21.84
CA LEU A 185 -29.16 -1.30 22.57
C LEU A 185 -29.34 -1.60 24.05
N MET A 186 -28.36 -2.30 24.64
CA MET A 186 -28.37 -2.70 26.05
C MET A 186 -27.08 -2.25 26.72
N ASN A 187 -27.17 -1.76 27.95
CA ASN A 187 -26.00 -1.42 28.76
C ASN A 187 -25.66 -2.60 29.67
N ILE A 188 -24.48 -3.18 29.48
CA ILE A 188 -24.00 -4.32 30.27
C ILE A 188 -22.72 -3.90 31.00
N PRO A 189 -22.61 -4.14 32.33
CA PRO A 189 -21.36 -3.93 33.07
C PRO A 189 -20.19 -4.69 32.46
N VAL A 190 -19.01 -4.07 32.42
CA VAL A 190 -17.78 -4.67 31.83
C VAL A 190 -17.43 -6.02 32.46
N GLU A 191 -17.68 -6.18 33.76
CA GLU A 191 -17.38 -7.42 34.51
C GLU A 191 -18.27 -8.61 34.14
N LEU A 192 -19.34 -8.40 33.36
CA LEU A 192 -20.27 -9.44 32.91
C LEU A 192 -20.10 -9.79 31.42
N LEU A 193 -18.99 -9.35 30.81
CA LEU A 193 -18.68 -9.58 29.40
C LEU A 193 -17.36 -10.34 29.25
N THR A 194 -17.35 -11.30 28.32
CA THR A 194 -16.19 -12.10 27.95
C THR A 194 -16.00 -12.02 26.45
N PHE A 195 -14.78 -11.87 25.94
CA PHE A 195 -14.54 -11.85 24.49
C PHE A 195 -14.98 -13.15 23.84
N CYS A 196 -15.60 -13.03 22.66
CA CYS A 196 -15.75 -14.17 21.76
C CYS A 196 -14.41 -14.50 21.11
N ASP A 197 -14.25 -15.77 20.78
CA ASP A 197 -13.06 -16.29 20.14
C ASP A 197 -12.86 -15.80 18.72
N LYS A 198 -11.64 -16.01 18.19
CA LYS A 198 -11.35 -15.96 16.74
C LYS A 198 -11.55 -14.56 16.13
N GLN A 199 -11.38 -13.51 16.94
CA GLN A 199 -11.49 -12.11 16.51
C GLN A 199 -10.14 -11.54 16.12
N ILE A 200 -10.05 -10.99 14.91
CA ILE A 200 -8.80 -10.47 14.35
C ILE A 200 -8.61 -9.03 14.84
N VAL A 201 -7.40 -8.70 15.26
CA VAL A 201 -6.97 -7.32 15.49
C VAL A 201 -6.66 -6.67 14.14
N LYS A 202 -7.36 -5.60 13.81
CA LYS A 202 -7.14 -4.78 12.61
C LYS A 202 -5.90 -3.91 12.80
N THR A 203 -5.24 -3.55 11.71
CA THR A 203 -4.03 -2.70 11.74
C THR A 203 -4.21 -1.42 12.55
N GLN A 204 -5.36 -0.75 12.44
CA GLN A 204 -5.67 0.48 13.19
C GLN A 204 -5.73 0.29 14.71
N GLN A 205 -6.00 -0.94 15.17
CA GLN A 205 -6.08 -1.29 16.59
C GLN A 205 -4.70 -1.69 17.16
N MET A 206 -3.68 -1.85 16.31
CA MET A 206 -2.35 -2.30 16.73
C MET A 206 -1.46 -1.10 17.06
N GLU A 207 -0.67 -1.23 18.12
CA GLU A 207 0.41 -0.29 18.41
C GLU A 207 1.51 -0.34 17.35
N ALA A 208 2.18 0.78 17.10
CA ALA A 208 3.25 0.87 16.12
C ALA A 208 4.38 -0.16 16.35
N LYS A 209 4.73 -0.44 17.62
CA LYS A 209 5.73 -1.46 17.97
C LYS A 209 5.26 -2.87 17.61
N VAL A 210 4.03 -3.22 17.96
CA VAL A 210 3.43 -4.53 17.64
C VAL A 210 3.34 -4.73 16.13
N GLN A 211 2.96 -3.69 15.38
CA GLN A 211 2.99 -3.73 13.91
C GLN A 211 4.39 -4.00 13.38
N ALA A 212 5.41 -3.31 13.90
CA ALA A 212 6.80 -3.51 13.48
C ALA A 212 7.31 -4.93 13.79
N ASP A 213 6.99 -5.47 14.96
CA ASP A 213 7.35 -6.83 15.36
C ASP A 213 6.65 -7.88 14.47
N LEU A 214 5.36 -7.68 14.15
CA LEU A 214 4.60 -8.55 13.25
C LEU A 214 5.17 -8.53 11.82
N ILE A 215 5.58 -7.36 11.33
CA ILE A 215 6.26 -7.21 10.03
C ILE A 215 7.58 -7.96 10.03
N LYS A 216 8.39 -7.79 11.08
CA LYS A 216 9.70 -8.47 11.21
C LYS A 216 9.55 -9.98 11.24
N MET A 217 8.57 -10.48 11.98
CA MET A 217 8.22 -11.91 12.04
C MET A 217 7.78 -12.46 10.67
N SER A 218 6.99 -11.68 9.93
CA SER A 218 6.48 -12.06 8.60
C SER A 218 7.54 -12.00 7.49
N ALA A 219 8.64 -11.27 7.72
CA ALA A 219 9.75 -11.08 6.77
C ALA A 219 10.78 -12.22 6.83
N SER A 220 10.31 -13.47 6.85
CA SER A 220 11.13 -14.67 6.95
C SER A 220 11.93 -14.93 5.66
N LYS A 221 13.15 -15.49 5.83
CA LYS A 221 14.01 -15.90 4.72
C LYS A 221 13.36 -17.02 3.89
N PRO A 222 13.74 -17.21 2.62
CA PRO A 222 13.14 -18.20 1.71
C PRO A 222 13.07 -19.62 2.27
N GLN A 223 14.18 -20.12 2.81
CA GLN A 223 14.26 -21.46 3.41
C GLN A 223 13.29 -21.63 4.59
N ASP A 224 13.30 -20.70 5.54
CA ASP A 224 12.40 -20.72 6.70
C ASP A 224 10.95 -20.58 6.26
N ARG A 225 10.65 -19.65 5.34
CA ARG A 225 9.29 -19.41 4.85
C ARG A 225 8.73 -20.65 4.16
N LYS A 226 9.49 -21.28 3.26
CA LYS A 226 9.09 -22.50 2.58
C LYS A 226 8.87 -23.63 3.58
N LYS A 227 9.82 -23.85 4.50
CA LYS A 227 9.73 -24.87 5.54
C LYS A 227 8.47 -24.69 6.41
N ILE A 228 8.25 -23.49 6.95
CA ILE A 228 7.11 -23.20 7.82
C ILE A 228 5.79 -23.31 7.02
N THR A 229 5.75 -22.83 5.77
CA THR A 229 4.54 -22.96 4.93
C THR A 229 4.17 -24.42 4.73
N ASN A 230 5.16 -25.27 4.44
CA ASN A 230 4.93 -26.71 4.29
C ASN A 230 4.47 -27.35 5.62
N GLN A 231 5.13 -27.06 6.74
CA GLN A 231 4.71 -27.58 8.05
C GLN A 231 3.27 -27.19 8.40
N VAL A 232 2.88 -25.94 8.15
CA VAL A 232 1.50 -25.47 8.36
C VAL A 232 0.55 -26.15 7.39
N ALA A 233 0.91 -26.31 6.12
CA ALA A 233 0.09 -27.01 5.12
C ALA A 233 -0.10 -28.50 5.44
N ASP A 234 0.95 -29.18 5.90
CA ASP A 234 0.90 -30.57 6.33
C ASP A 234 -0.03 -30.71 7.54
N SER A 235 0.06 -29.81 8.52
CA SER A 235 -0.77 -29.84 9.73
C SER A 235 -2.28 -29.67 9.46
N ILE A 236 -2.67 -29.05 8.34
CA ILE A 236 -4.08 -28.91 7.88
C ILE A 236 -4.54 -30.03 6.96
N GLY A 237 -3.70 -31.06 6.72
CA GLY A 237 -3.98 -32.10 5.74
C GLY A 237 -4.01 -31.57 4.30
N LEU A 238 -3.25 -30.51 4.02
CA LEU A 238 -2.95 -30.02 2.66
C LEU A 238 -1.47 -30.27 2.30
N GLY A 239 -0.86 -31.25 2.98
CA GLY A 239 0.48 -31.74 2.67
C GLY A 239 0.49 -32.65 1.46
N ASN A 240 1.70 -33.04 1.03
CA ASN A 240 1.87 -33.99 -0.07
C ASN A 240 1.36 -35.37 0.34
N GLY A 241 0.62 -36.04 -0.56
CA GLY A 241 0.10 -37.40 -0.34
C GLY A 241 -1.38 -37.55 -0.70
N ASP A 242 -1.91 -38.75 -0.42
CA ASP A 242 -3.31 -39.09 -0.64
C ASP A 242 -4.19 -38.46 0.43
N GLY A 243 -4.89 -37.38 0.06
CA GLY A 243 -5.98 -36.84 0.85
C GLY A 243 -7.25 -37.65 0.64
N HIS A 244 -8.25 -37.47 1.52
CA HIS A 244 -9.52 -38.20 1.44
C HIS A 244 -10.27 -38.03 0.10
N PHE A 245 -10.07 -36.90 -0.60
CA PHE A 245 -10.80 -36.56 -1.84
C PHE A 245 -9.89 -36.31 -3.05
N PHE A 246 -8.60 -36.08 -2.84
CA PHE A 246 -7.64 -35.77 -3.90
C PHE A 246 -6.21 -36.05 -3.42
N THR A 247 -5.33 -36.43 -4.35
CA THR A 247 -3.90 -36.59 -4.10
C THR A 247 -3.18 -35.27 -4.41
N LEU A 248 -2.36 -34.80 -3.48
CA LEU A 248 -1.51 -33.62 -3.68
C LEU A 248 -0.08 -34.05 -4.05
N SER A 249 0.37 -33.60 -5.22
CA SER A 249 1.75 -33.75 -5.65
C SER A 249 2.66 -32.71 -4.96
N PRO A 250 3.98 -32.94 -4.93
CA PRO A 250 4.95 -31.94 -4.48
C PRO A 250 4.84 -30.60 -5.24
N PRO A 251 5.38 -29.51 -4.69
CA PRO A 251 5.43 -28.21 -5.36
C PRO A 251 6.04 -28.29 -6.76
N GLU A 252 5.43 -27.59 -7.71
CA GLU A 252 5.85 -27.59 -9.11
C GLU A 252 7.25 -26.99 -9.30
N VAL A 253 8.08 -27.68 -10.07
CA VAL A 253 9.39 -27.19 -10.51
C VAL A 253 9.23 -26.62 -11.91
N VAL A 254 9.57 -25.34 -12.07
CA VAL A 254 9.43 -24.60 -13.32
C VAL A 254 10.76 -23.98 -13.74
N GLU A 255 10.94 -23.86 -15.05
CA GLU A 255 12.07 -23.13 -15.62
C GLU A 255 11.78 -21.62 -15.59
N GLY A 256 12.70 -20.87 -14.99
CA GLY A 256 12.70 -19.41 -15.03
C GLY A 256 13.82 -18.89 -15.90
N ARG A 257 13.57 -17.79 -16.63
CA ARG A 257 14.57 -17.11 -17.45
C ARG A 257 15.00 -15.81 -16.77
N VAL A 258 16.29 -15.53 -16.69
CA VAL A 258 16.81 -14.28 -16.11
C VAL A 258 17.03 -13.28 -17.23
N LEU A 259 16.27 -12.18 -17.23
CA LEU A 259 16.44 -11.11 -18.21
C LEU A 259 17.75 -10.35 -17.97
N PRO A 260 18.45 -9.94 -19.05
CA PRO A 260 19.63 -9.11 -18.91
C PRO A 260 19.24 -7.74 -18.36
N LYS A 261 20.13 -7.16 -17.56
CA LYS A 261 20.03 -5.77 -17.12
C LYS A 261 20.06 -4.84 -18.36
N PRO A 262 19.18 -3.83 -18.47
CA PRO A 262 19.24 -2.86 -19.55
C PRO A 262 20.51 -2.01 -19.46
N VAL A 263 20.91 -1.40 -20.58
CA VAL A 263 22.01 -0.43 -20.59
C VAL A 263 21.56 0.84 -19.87
N ILE A 264 22.41 1.35 -18.98
CA ILE A 264 22.15 2.55 -18.19
C ILE A 264 23.30 3.53 -18.40
N LEU A 265 22.99 4.78 -18.73
CA LEU A 265 23.98 5.81 -19.05
C LEU A 265 23.82 7.02 -18.12
N GLY A 266 24.93 7.44 -17.49
CA GLY A 266 25.01 8.72 -16.79
C GLY A 266 25.32 9.89 -17.74
N GLY A 267 25.40 11.10 -17.18
CA GLY A 267 25.80 12.30 -17.93
C GLY A 267 27.22 12.24 -18.47
N GLY A 268 27.41 12.76 -19.69
CA GLY A 268 28.72 12.85 -20.36
C GLY A 268 29.18 11.58 -21.07
N ILE A 269 28.40 10.49 -21.04
CA ILE A 269 28.81 9.18 -21.56
C ILE A 269 28.01 8.80 -22.82
N LYS A 270 28.71 8.35 -23.88
CA LYS A 270 28.09 7.91 -25.14
C LYS A 270 27.62 6.44 -25.08
N PRO A 271 26.55 6.06 -25.82
CA PRO A 271 26.00 4.69 -25.83
C PRO A 271 26.99 3.54 -26.10
N ASN A 272 28.05 3.78 -26.86
CA ASN A 272 29.03 2.75 -27.23
C ASN A 272 30.16 2.56 -26.19
N GLU A 273 30.21 3.36 -25.14
CA GLU A 273 31.18 3.19 -24.05
C GLU A 273 30.67 2.13 -23.07
N LYS A 274 30.99 0.86 -23.35
CA LYS A 274 30.56 -0.36 -22.63
C LYS A 274 30.91 -0.42 -21.12
N LYS A 275 31.39 0.66 -20.50
CA LYS A 275 31.88 0.72 -19.10
C LYS A 275 31.25 1.84 -18.25
N SER A 276 30.09 2.37 -18.64
CA SER A 276 29.60 3.66 -18.12
C SER A 276 28.97 3.66 -16.72
N CYS A 277 28.70 2.50 -16.12
CA CYS A 277 28.22 2.38 -14.75
C CYS A 277 29.16 1.50 -13.93
N PHE A 278 29.70 2.05 -12.83
CA PHE A 278 30.50 1.25 -11.89
C PHE A 278 29.59 0.31 -11.13
N TRP A 279 29.86 -0.98 -11.27
CA TRP A 279 29.17 -2.05 -10.56
C TRP A 279 29.63 -2.04 -9.11
N ASN A 280 28.69 -2.12 -8.17
CA ASN A 280 29.07 -2.50 -6.81
C ASN A 280 29.38 -4.01 -6.86
N THR A 281 30.64 -4.36 -7.08
CA THR A 281 31.11 -5.74 -7.15
C THR A 281 31.27 -6.28 -5.73
N LYS A 282 30.15 -6.61 -5.09
CA LYS A 282 30.18 -7.58 -3.99
C LYS A 282 30.05 -9.00 -4.57
N PRO A 283 30.65 -10.03 -3.95
CA PRO A 283 30.81 -11.35 -4.58
C PRO A 283 29.53 -12.21 -4.70
N GLU A 284 28.34 -11.68 -4.46
CA GLU A 284 27.11 -12.47 -4.27
C GLU A 284 26.01 -12.14 -5.30
N GLY A 285 26.26 -12.46 -6.57
CA GLY A 285 25.26 -12.41 -7.66
C GLY A 285 25.44 -11.25 -8.66
N PRO A 286 24.70 -11.24 -9.79
CA PRO A 286 24.81 -10.17 -10.77
C PRO A 286 24.39 -8.84 -10.15
N SER A 287 25.29 -7.85 -10.15
CA SER A 287 25.06 -6.53 -9.56
C SER A 287 23.92 -5.82 -10.30
N THR A 288 22.73 -5.80 -9.70
CA THR A 288 21.59 -5.02 -10.22
C THR A 288 21.74 -3.55 -9.92
N ASP A 289 22.35 -3.23 -8.78
CA ASP A 289 22.72 -1.88 -8.40
C ASP A 289 23.72 -1.27 -9.41
N PHE A 290 23.74 0.06 -9.48
CA PHE A 290 24.67 0.81 -10.32
C PHE A 290 25.04 2.12 -9.64
N SER A 291 25.87 2.90 -10.32
CA SER A 291 26.15 4.28 -9.94
C SER A 291 26.53 5.06 -11.19
N ILE A 292 26.29 6.37 -11.12
CA ILE A 292 26.66 7.33 -12.15
C ILE A 292 27.56 8.40 -11.53
N GLN A 293 28.37 9.04 -12.37
CA GLN A 293 29.22 10.17 -11.96
C GLN A 293 28.48 11.50 -12.00
N HIS A 294 27.74 11.75 -13.10
CA HIS A 294 26.97 12.97 -13.32
C HIS A 294 25.56 12.64 -13.80
N PHE A 295 24.63 13.57 -13.60
CA PHE A 295 23.28 13.47 -14.15
C PHE A 295 23.28 13.64 -15.67
N SER A 296 22.45 12.86 -16.36
CA SER A 296 22.21 13.01 -17.80
C SER A 296 21.63 14.39 -18.16
N ASP A 297 20.82 14.94 -17.27
CA ASP A 297 20.26 16.29 -17.36
C ASP A 297 20.16 16.86 -15.93
N GLY A 298 21.25 17.51 -15.49
CA GLY A 298 21.32 18.23 -14.22
C GLY A 298 20.67 19.62 -14.35
N LYS A 299 19.63 19.86 -13.54
CA LYS A 299 18.89 21.13 -13.56
C LYS A 299 19.55 22.22 -12.75
N SER A 300 19.15 23.45 -13.05
CA SER A 300 19.51 24.63 -12.26
C SER A 300 18.49 24.82 -11.14
N LEU A 301 18.96 25.31 -9.98
CA LEU A 301 18.15 25.69 -8.84
C LEU A 301 18.60 27.07 -8.38
N SER A 302 17.87 28.09 -8.79
CA SER A 302 18.27 29.49 -8.64
C SER A 302 17.61 30.17 -7.46
N THR A 303 16.33 29.87 -7.21
CA THR A 303 15.56 30.46 -6.10
C THR A 303 14.92 29.36 -5.26
N TRP A 304 15.44 29.17 -4.05
CA TRP A 304 14.97 28.14 -3.14
C TRP A 304 15.21 28.54 -1.70
N ASP A 305 14.36 28.02 -0.81
CA ASP A 305 14.49 28.29 0.61
C ASP A 305 14.66 26.98 1.39
N VAL A 306 15.50 27.02 2.41
CA VAL A 306 15.62 25.99 3.42
C VAL A 306 14.85 26.43 4.66
N VAL A 307 13.80 25.68 4.97
CA VAL A 307 12.86 25.96 6.04
C VAL A 307 13.16 25.06 7.24
N PHE A 308 13.33 25.66 8.42
CA PHE A 308 13.68 24.96 9.67
C PHE A 308 12.76 25.37 10.83
N HIS A 309 12.69 24.56 11.88
CA HIS A 309 11.84 24.80 13.04
C HIS A 309 12.66 25.24 14.26
N GLU A 310 12.53 26.51 14.68
CA GLU A 310 12.99 27.07 15.98
C GLU A 310 14.41 26.68 16.46
N SER A 311 15.26 26.18 15.56
CA SER A 311 16.65 25.80 15.81
C SER A 311 17.56 26.55 14.86
N GLU A 312 18.85 26.65 15.16
CA GLU A 312 19.80 27.20 14.19
C GLU A 312 19.77 26.40 12.87
N PRO A 313 19.91 27.09 11.72
CA PRO A 313 19.99 26.43 10.43
C PRO A 313 21.18 25.47 10.40
N LEU A 314 20.98 24.27 9.85
CA LEU A 314 22.07 23.31 9.63
C LEU A 314 22.88 23.71 8.38
N GLU A 315 23.52 24.87 8.41
CA GLU A 315 24.22 25.44 7.25
C GLU A 315 25.28 24.50 6.70
N SER A 316 26.07 23.85 7.57
CA SER A 316 27.05 22.84 7.15
C SER A 316 26.40 21.68 6.40
N ALA A 317 25.26 21.16 6.86
CA ALA A 317 24.56 20.07 6.17
C ALA A 317 24.05 20.52 4.79
N VAL A 318 23.53 21.74 4.69
CA VAL A 318 23.09 22.35 3.43
C VAL A 318 24.28 22.58 2.49
N HIS A 319 25.43 22.99 3.00
CA HIS A 319 26.65 23.15 2.22
C HIS A 319 27.10 21.82 1.60
N HIS A 320 27.13 20.73 2.38
CA HIS A 320 27.43 19.39 1.87
C HIS A 320 26.43 18.93 0.80
N LEU A 321 25.16 19.29 0.96
CA LEU A 321 24.11 18.99 -0.01
C LEU A 321 24.35 19.72 -1.33
N ILE A 322 24.59 21.03 -1.29
CA ILE A 322 24.92 21.85 -2.46
C ILE A 322 26.17 21.31 -3.16
N GLY A 323 27.23 20.99 -2.41
CA GLY A 323 28.43 20.40 -2.97
C GLY A 323 28.15 19.10 -3.73
N THR A 324 27.21 18.28 -3.26
CA THR A 324 26.78 17.07 -3.98
C THR A 324 25.92 17.38 -5.19
N MET A 325 25.03 18.37 -5.13
CA MET A 325 24.28 18.83 -6.30
C MET A 325 25.22 19.27 -7.42
N THR A 326 26.22 20.10 -7.09
CA THR A 326 27.24 20.56 -8.04
C THR A 326 28.08 19.42 -8.58
N GLN A 327 28.52 18.49 -7.72
CA GLN A 327 29.26 17.29 -8.16
C GLN A 327 28.47 16.45 -9.16
N MET A 328 27.16 16.32 -8.97
CA MET A 328 26.28 15.58 -9.87
C MET A 328 25.91 16.36 -11.14
N GLY A 329 26.39 17.60 -11.33
CA GLY A 329 26.19 18.40 -12.53
C GLY A 329 25.00 19.38 -12.47
N MET A 330 24.43 19.63 -11.30
CA MET A 330 23.42 20.68 -11.11
C MET A 330 24.08 22.06 -10.93
N LYS A 331 23.38 23.13 -11.31
CA LYS A 331 23.80 24.52 -11.05
C LYS A 331 22.95 25.10 -9.93
N VAL A 332 23.51 25.35 -8.76
CA VAL A 332 22.73 25.68 -7.57
C VAL A 332 23.23 26.95 -6.90
N ASN A 333 22.33 27.90 -6.68
CA ASN A 333 22.60 29.12 -5.90
C ASN A 333 22.49 28.85 -4.40
N ALA A 334 23.04 29.75 -3.57
CA ALA A 334 22.81 29.69 -2.12
C ALA A 334 21.30 29.85 -1.81
N PRO A 335 20.75 29.06 -0.85
CA PRO A 335 19.35 29.18 -0.45
C PRO A 335 19.14 30.37 0.49
N ASN A 336 17.88 30.80 0.64
CA ASN A 336 17.49 31.60 1.79
C ASN A 336 17.12 30.68 2.96
N PHE A 337 17.48 31.06 4.17
CA PHE A 337 17.12 30.35 5.40
C PHE A 337 15.86 30.96 6.00
N VAL A 338 14.82 30.15 6.21
CA VAL A 338 13.52 30.59 6.71
C VAL A 338 13.14 29.79 7.95
N CYS A 339 12.75 30.48 9.02
CA CYS A 339 12.32 29.84 10.27
C CYS A 339 10.80 29.73 10.33
N ILE A 340 10.29 28.54 10.68
CA ILE A 340 8.90 28.34 11.07
C ILE A 340 8.70 28.98 12.44
N LYS A 341 7.85 30.01 12.50
CA LYS A 341 7.46 30.70 13.72
C LYS A 341 6.01 30.39 14.04
N ASN A 342 5.69 30.11 15.30
CA ASN A 342 4.32 29.85 15.76
C ASN A 342 3.59 28.74 14.96
N ASN A 343 4.34 27.76 14.44
CA ASN A 343 3.85 26.69 13.56
C ASN A 343 3.13 27.20 12.29
N ASP A 344 3.35 28.44 11.87
CA ASP A 344 2.71 29.00 10.68
C ASP A 344 3.47 28.64 9.41
N LEU A 345 3.01 27.57 8.76
CA LEU A 345 3.53 27.16 7.46
C LEU A 345 2.94 27.98 6.31
N ARG A 346 1.69 28.44 6.43
CA ARG A 346 0.97 29.09 5.33
C ARG A 346 1.67 30.39 4.91
N THR A 347 2.10 31.21 5.87
CA THR A 347 2.87 32.43 5.59
C THR A 347 4.18 32.16 4.85
N ILE A 348 4.83 31.03 5.10
CA ILE A 348 6.05 30.63 4.39
C ILE A 348 5.74 30.38 2.92
N PHE A 349 4.67 29.64 2.62
CA PHE A 349 4.24 29.38 1.26
C PHE A 349 3.76 30.66 0.55
N ASP A 350 3.03 31.55 1.22
CA ASP A 350 2.61 32.85 0.69
C ASP A 350 3.82 33.69 0.26
N ASN A 351 4.82 33.81 1.14
CA ASN A 351 6.03 34.59 0.85
C ASN A 351 6.88 33.94 -0.25
N ALA A 352 6.95 32.60 -0.27
CA ALA A 352 7.63 31.85 -1.32
C ALA A 352 6.95 32.06 -2.69
N LYS A 353 5.60 32.08 -2.73
CA LYS A 353 4.83 32.34 -3.94
C LYS A 353 5.10 33.74 -4.49
N LYS A 354 5.10 34.76 -3.61
CA LYS A 354 5.38 36.16 -3.99
C LYS A 354 6.78 36.33 -4.57
N ARG A 355 7.78 35.61 -4.05
CA ARG A 355 9.16 35.59 -4.56
C ARG A 355 9.40 34.61 -5.71
N ASN A 356 8.38 33.87 -6.13
CA ASN A 356 8.44 32.89 -7.22
C ASN A 356 9.47 31.78 -6.99
N VAL A 357 9.58 31.30 -5.73
CA VAL A 357 10.51 30.26 -5.30
C VAL A 357 10.26 28.93 -6.04
N GLU A 358 11.34 28.30 -6.51
CA GLU A 358 11.29 27.05 -7.27
C GLU A 358 11.11 25.81 -6.39
N LEU A 359 11.67 25.82 -5.18
CA LEU A 359 11.65 24.71 -4.22
C LEU A 359 11.68 25.22 -2.77
N LEU A 360 10.80 24.67 -1.94
CA LEU A 360 10.87 24.77 -0.47
C LEU A 360 11.42 23.47 0.11
N MET A 361 12.58 23.55 0.78
CA MET A 361 13.19 22.41 1.45
C MET A 361 12.98 22.47 2.96
N PHE A 362 12.14 21.61 3.50
CA PHE A 362 11.85 21.52 4.93
C PHE A 362 12.82 20.57 5.64
N ILE A 363 13.39 21.03 6.75
CA ILE A 363 14.18 20.22 7.69
C ILE A 363 13.50 20.27 9.06
N THR A 364 12.74 19.23 9.39
CA THR A 364 11.88 19.21 10.58
C THR A 364 12.23 18.06 11.52
N LYS A 365 12.09 18.28 12.84
CA LYS A 365 12.35 17.25 13.86
C LYS A 365 11.28 16.16 13.81
N SER A 366 11.66 14.93 14.15
CA SER A 366 10.74 13.77 14.07
C SER A 366 9.57 13.83 15.06
N ASN A 367 9.69 14.60 16.15
CA ASN A 367 8.64 14.79 17.15
C ASN A 367 7.57 15.82 16.74
N ARG A 368 7.70 16.45 15.56
CA ARG A 368 6.69 17.35 14.97
C ARG A 368 6.14 16.72 13.69
N GLU A 369 4.83 16.82 13.49
CA GLU A 369 4.15 16.22 12.33
C GLU A 369 3.74 17.28 11.30
N TYR A 370 4.70 17.89 10.61
CA TYR A 370 4.42 18.87 9.55
C TYR A 370 4.17 18.26 8.17
N HIS A 371 4.57 17.01 7.96
CA HIS A 371 4.63 16.41 6.61
C HIS A 371 3.30 16.51 5.86
N LYS A 372 2.18 16.16 6.52
CA LYS A 372 0.84 16.19 5.91
C LYS A 372 0.45 17.61 5.50
N GLU A 373 0.63 18.58 6.39
CA GLU A 373 0.29 19.99 6.15
C GLU A 373 1.17 20.60 5.05
N ILE A 374 2.48 20.32 5.03
CA ILE A 374 3.39 20.73 3.96
C ILE A 374 2.88 20.23 2.60
N LYS A 375 2.37 19.00 2.52
CA LYS A 375 1.87 18.42 1.26
C LYS A 375 0.51 18.97 0.83
N VAL A 376 -0.32 19.42 1.77
CA VAL A 376 -1.54 20.16 1.48
C VAL A 376 -1.20 21.55 0.93
N LEU A 377 -0.28 22.27 1.58
CA LEU A 377 0.15 23.59 1.12
C LEU A 377 0.93 23.53 -0.22
N GLU A 378 1.72 22.47 -0.47
CA GLU A 378 2.31 22.19 -1.80
C GLU A 378 1.24 22.15 -2.91
N HIS A 379 0.10 21.51 -2.63
CA HIS A 379 -1.03 21.45 -3.54
C HIS A 379 -1.75 22.80 -3.69
N GLU A 380 -2.08 23.46 -2.58
CA GLU A 380 -2.81 24.73 -2.56
C GLU A 380 -2.02 25.83 -3.29
N PHE A 381 -0.74 25.97 -2.96
CA PHE A 381 0.14 27.02 -3.49
C PHE A 381 0.82 26.66 -4.80
N ASP A 382 0.78 25.39 -5.21
CA ASP A 382 1.39 24.90 -6.45
C ASP A 382 2.90 25.22 -6.51
N ILE A 383 3.60 24.89 -5.41
CA ILE A 383 5.05 25.08 -5.21
C ILE A 383 5.68 23.75 -4.82
N ARG A 384 6.80 23.37 -5.45
CA ARG A 384 7.50 22.11 -5.14
C ARG A 384 8.07 22.14 -3.73
N THR A 385 7.95 21.02 -3.02
CA THR A 385 8.56 20.86 -1.71
C THR A 385 9.42 19.60 -1.61
N GLN A 386 10.44 19.68 -0.77
CA GLN A 386 11.24 18.54 -0.34
C GLN A 386 11.33 18.55 1.18
N ASP A 387 10.86 17.49 1.83
CA ASP A 387 10.89 17.37 3.30
C ASP A 387 11.91 16.29 3.70
N ILE A 388 12.70 16.57 4.74
CA ILE A 388 13.60 15.63 5.39
C ILE A 388 13.55 15.80 6.92
N ARG A 389 13.83 14.70 7.62
CA ARG A 389 13.98 14.74 9.07
C ARG A 389 15.31 15.39 9.47
N PHE A 390 15.28 16.20 10.52
CA PHE A 390 16.47 16.84 11.10
C PHE A 390 17.54 15.80 11.46
N GLU A 391 17.13 14.67 12.03
CA GLU A 391 18.03 13.57 12.42
C GLU A 391 18.71 12.89 11.21
N THR A 392 18.10 12.99 10.03
CA THR A 392 18.70 12.55 8.76
C THR A 392 19.67 13.60 8.22
N ALA A 393 19.31 14.89 8.30
CA ALA A 393 20.15 16.00 7.86
C ALA A 393 21.50 16.06 8.61
N LEU A 394 21.50 15.80 9.92
CA LEU A 394 22.73 15.71 10.73
C LEU A 394 23.75 14.69 10.21
N LYS A 395 23.31 13.70 9.44
CA LYS A 395 24.16 12.62 8.94
C LYS A 395 24.74 12.91 7.56
N PHE A 396 24.45 14.06 6.95
CA PHE A 396 24.83 14.38 5.57
C PHE A 396 26.33 14.42 5.31
N GLU A 397 27.13 14.80 6.31
CA GLU A 397 28.59 14.77 6.22
C GLU A 397 29.10 13.33 6.01
N ARG A 398 28.57 12.38 6.80
CA ARG A 398 29.08 10.99 6.87
C ARG A 398 28.36 10.03 5.92
N GLN A 399 27.11 10.30 5.56
CA GLN A 399 26.25 9.40 4.77
C GLN A 399 26.02 9.92 3.35
N GLN A 400 27.03 9.75 2.50
CA GLN A 400 26.98 10.18 1.10
C GLN A 400 25.80 9.58 0.31
N ASN A 401 25.43 8.32 0.55
CA ASN A 401 24.30 7.69 -0.16
C ASN A 401 22.95 8.33 0.19
N THR A 402 22.72 8.68 1.45
CA THR A 402 21.51 9.40 1.90
C THR A 402 21.41 10.75 1.22
N ARG A 403 22.52 11.50 1.20
CA ARG A 403 22.63 12.81 0.54
C ARG A 403 22.40 12.70 -0.97
N ARG A 404 23.00 11.70 -1.63
CA ARG A 404 22.86 11.45 -3.07
C ARG A 404 21.42 11.08 -3.45
N ASN A 405 20.74 10.24 -2.68
CA ASN A 405 19.33 9.93 -2.92
C ASN A 405 18.43 11.16 -2.81
N LEU A 406 18.74 12.09 -1.90
CA LEU A 406 18.02 13.36 -1.81
C LEU A 406 18.28 14.25 -3.03
N VAL A 407 19.53 14.39 -3.45
CA VAL A 407 19.91 15.16 -4.66
C VAL A 407 19.23 14.58 -5.91
N ASN A 408 19.16 13.25 -6.02
CA ASN A 408 18.44 12.57 -7.10
C ASN A 408 16.95 12.98 -7.15
N LYS A 409 16.28 13.07 -5.99
CA LYS A 409 14.88 13.52 -5.90
C LYS A 409 14.73 14.97 -6.30
N ILE A 410 15.62 15.84 -5.85
CA ILE A 410 15.56 17.28 -6.14
C ILE A 410 15.73 17.53 -7.64
N ASN A 411 16.73 16.91 -8.28
CA ASN A 411 16.93 17.07 -9.72
C ASN A 411 15.69 16.66 -10.53
N VAL A 412 15.10 15.51 -10.19
CA VAL A 412 13.90 14.98 -10.85
C VAL A 412 12.67 15.88 -10.63
N LYS A 413 12.50 16.46 -9.44
CA LYS A 413 11.43 17.44 -9.15
C LYS A 413 11.54 18.70 -10.00
N LEU A 414 12.77 19.14 -10.28
CA LEU A 414 13.07 20.24 -11.19
C LEU A 414 12.94 19.86 -12.68
N GLY A 415 12.60 18.61 -12.98
CA GLY A 415 12.42 18.11 -14.34
C GLY A 415 13.70 17.58 -14.98
N GLY A 416 14.74 17.32 -14.19
CA GLY A 416 15.98 16.69 -14.62
C GLY A 416 15.86 15.18 -14.87
N ILE A 417 16.94 14.62 -15.39
CA ILE A 417 17.11 13.19 -15.64
C ILE A 417 18.44 12.79 -15.02
N ASN A 418 18.38 11.84 -14.10
CA ASN A 418 19.58 11.41 -13.41
C ASN A 418 20.39 10.47 -14.29
N TYR A 419 19.73 9.51 -14.94
CA TYR A 419 20.36 8.57 -15.86
C TYR A 419 19.37 8.14 -16.94
N GLU A 420 19.89 7.75 -18.10
CA GLU A 420 19.08 7.19 -19.19
C GLU A 420 19.06 5.66 -19.09
N VAL A 421 17.91 5.06 -19.37
CA VAL A 421 17.75 3.61 -19.51
C VAL A 421 17.46 3.33 -20.98
N GLU A 422 18.33 2.59 -21.65
CA GLU A 422 18.14 2.27 -23.06
C GLU A 422 17.13 1.14 -23.24
N SER A 423 16.15 1.38 -24.11
CA SER A 423 15.25 0.35 -24.61
C SER A 423 14.72 0.76 -25.98
N PRO A 424 14.69 -0.15 -26.97
CA PRO A 424 14.06 0.13 -28.26
C PRO A 424 12.55 0.35 -28.16
N THR A 425 11.97 0.06 -26.99
CA THR A 425 10.55 0.23 -26.71
C THR A 425 10.22 1.59 -26.07
N PHE A 426 11.22 2.42 -25.78
CA PHE A 426 10.97 3.82 -25.41
C PHE A 426 10.94 4.67 -26.67
N THR A 427 9.73 5.06 -27.07
CA THR A 427 9.49 5.79 -28.31
C THR A 427 8.62 7.01 -28.04
N LYS A 428 8.79 8.06 -28.86
CA LYS A 428 8.04 9.32 -28.71
C LYS A 428 6.56 9.22 -29.08
N ASP A 429 6.19 8.21 -29.87
CA ASP A 429 4.82 7.94 -30.33
C ASP A 429 3.98 7.13 -29.33
N ARG A 430 4.59 6.65 -28.23
CA ARG A 430 3.94 5.84 -27.20
C ARG A 430 3.75 6.62 -25.90
N ILE A 431 2.53 6.63 -25.40
CA ILE A 431 2.23 7.03 -24.02
C ILE A 431 2.07 5.78 -23.17
N ILE A 432 2.83 5.72 -22.08
CA ILE A 432 2.83 4.63 -21.09
C ILE A 432 2.16 5.18 -19.84
N ILE A 433 1.08 4.55 -19.38
CA ILE A 433 0.25 5.01 -18.28
C ILE A 433 0.15 3.92 -17.22
N GLY A 434 0.42 4.26 -15.96
CA GLY A 434 0.17 3.41 -14.80
C GLY A 434 -1.03 3.92 -14.03
N LEU A 435 -1.88 3.01 -13.54
CA LEU A 435 -2.97 3.32 -12.62
C LEU A 435 -2.94 2.38 -11.41
N GLU A 436 -3.06 2.96 -10.22
CA GLU A 436 -3.16 2.23 -8.95
C GLU A 436 -4.15 2.97 -8.03
N THR A 437 -4.71 2.26 -7.06
CA THR A 437 -5.69 2.84 -6.13
C THR A 437 -5.21 2.74 -4.70
N SER A 438 -5.63 3.72 -3.90
CA SER A 438 -5.47 3.69 -2.46
C SER A 438 -6.82 3.85 -1.77
N GLN A 439 -6.98 3.12 -0.68
CA GLN A 439 -8.13 3.15 0.20
C GLN A 439 -7.60 3.41 1.60
N ASN A 440 -7.65 4.66 2.05
CA ASN A 440 -7.32 5.01 3.43
C ASN A 440 -8.62 5.19 4.22
N SER A 441 -8.69 4.61 5.41
CA SER A 441 -9.83 4.77 6.32
C SER A 441 -10.11 6.22 6.69
N THR A 442 -9.11 7.09 6.58
CA THR A 442 -9.26 8.54 6.80
C THR A 442 -10.13 9.23 5.74
N MET A 443 -10.44 8.58 4.60
CA MET A 443 -11.27 9.15 3.52
C MET A 443 -12.76 9.12 3.84
N GLY A 444 -13.16 8.36 4.87
CA GLY A 444 -14.55 8.01 5.10
C GLY A 444 -15.00 6.85 4.21
N ASP A 445 -16.07 6.18 4.65
CA ASP A 445 -16.63 5.05 3.92
C ASP A 445 -17.16 5.51 2.55
N GLY A 446 -16.70 4.85 1.48
CA GLY A 446 -17.30 4.97 0.14
C GLY A 446 -16.47 5.70 -0.92
N LEU A 447 -15.31 6.30 -0.60
CA LEU A 447 -14.43 6.92 -1.61
C LEU A 447 -13.13 6.14 -1.83
N ILE A 448 -12.61 6.24 -3.05
CA ILE A 448 -11.32 5.68 -3.49
C ILE A 448 -10.53 6.78 -4.20
N CYS A 449 -9.22 6.82 -3.96
CA CYS A 449 -8.30 7.64 -4.74
C CYS A 449 -7.64 6.80 -5.83
N VAL A 450 -7.80 7.20 -7.09
CA VAL A 450 -7.12 6.65 -8.26
C VAL A 450 -5.91 7.52 -8.56
N GLY A 451 -4.72 6.99 -8.33
CA GLY A 451 -3.48 7.63 -8.77
C GLY A 451 -3.10 7.17 -10.17
N PHE A 452 -2.49 8.06 -10.94
CA PHE A 452 -1.99 7.75 -12.26
C PHE A 452 -0.65 8.43 -12.53
N SER A 453 0.14 7.84 -13.42
CA SER A 453 1.41 8.39 -13.90
C SER A 453 1.61 8.04 -15.36
N ALA A 454 2.16 8.98 -16.13
CA ALA A 454 2.42 8.83 -17.56
C ALA A 454 3.74 9.50 -17.99
N ASN A 455 4.33 9.03 -19.08
CA ASN A 455 5.53 9.63 -19.69
C ASN A 455 5.21 10.91 -20.50
N MET A 456 4.66 11.91 -19.80
CA MET A 456 4.12 13.15 -20.39
C MET A 456 5.03 14.37 -20.30
N MET A 457 6.30 14.19 -19.90
CA MET A 457 7.32 15.25 -19.83
C MET A 457 8.15 15.32 -21.13
N ALA A 458 9.33 15.95 -21.09
CA ALA A 458 10.14 16.21 -22.28
C ALA A 458 10.63 14.93 -22.98
N LYS A 459 11.10 13.94 -22.23
CA LYS A 459 11.54 12.63 -22.76
C LYS A 459 10.55 11.51 -22.45
N GLU A 460 10.55 10.48 -23.31
CA GLU A 460 9.75 9.26 -23.20
C GLU A 460 10.05 8.43 -21.94
N THR A 461 11.18 8.67 -21.29
CA THR A 461 11.60 8.07 -20.01
C THR A 461 11.18 8.91 -18.79
N GLN A 462 10.64 10.12 -18.96
CA GLN A 462 10.26 10.98 -17.86
C GLN A 462 8.77 10.87 -17.54
N PHE A 463 8.48 10.33 -16.36
CA PHE A 463 7.13 10.11 -15.87
C PHE A 463 6.72 11.21 -14.89
N CYS A 464 5.46 11.63 -14.95
CA CYS A 464 4.79 12.45 -13.93
C CYS A 464 3.30 12.09 -13.89
N GLY A 465 2.53 12.67 -12.97
CA GLY A 465 1.16 12.21 -12.79
C GLY A 465 0.37 13.00 -11.77
N GLY A 466 -0.79 12.46 -11.43
CA GLY A 466 -1.71 13.04 -10.48
C GLY A 466 -2.66 11.98 -9.95
N TYR A 467 -3.80 12.42 -9.44
CA TYR A 467 -4.84 11.53 -8.93
C TYR A 467 -6.22 12.13 -9.15
N MET A 468 -7.23 11.26 -9.10
CA MET A 468 -8.65 11.61 -9.10
C MET A 468 -9.38 10.75 -8.07
N PHE A 469 -10.50 11.26 -7.55
CA PHE A 469 -11.35 10.60 -6.58
C PHE A 469 -12.59 10.02 -7.26
N THR A 470 -12.99 8.84 -6.80
CA THR A 470 -14.21 8.16 -7.26
C THR A 470 -14.92 7.50 -6.08
N GLN A 471 -16.18 7.14 -6.29
CA GLN A 471 -16.90 6.26 -5.38
C GLN A 471 -16.37 4.82 -5.46
N ARG A 472 -16.51 4.10 -4.35
CA ARG A 472 -16.19 2.69 -4.22
C ARG A 472 -17.20 1.85 -4.99
N SER A 473 -16.75 1.18 -6.03
CA SER A 473 -17.55 0.25 -6.81
C SER A 473 -16.71 -0.92 -7.33
N ASN A 474 -17.39 -1.93 -7.87
CA ASN A 474 -16.75 -3.03 -8.60
C ASN A 474 -16.07 -2.54 -9.88
N ASP A 475 -16.56 -1.45 -10.45
CA ASP A 475 -15.84 -0.69 -11.46
C ASP A 475 -14.91 0.32 -10.76
N ILE A 476 -13.61 0.03 -10.78
CA ILE A 476 -12.62 0.79 -10.01
C ILE A 476 -12.24 2.09 -10.73
N TYR A 477 -12.17 2.08 -12.06
CA TYR A 477 -11.61 3.18 -12.85
C TYR A 477 -12.63 3.89 -13.75
N GLY A 478 -13.76 3.26 -14.05
CA GLY A 478 -14.62 3.64 -15.17
C GLY A 478 -15.23 5.03 -15.07
N SER A 479 -15.42 5.57 -13.87
CA SER A 479 -15.91 6.94 -13.66
C SER A 479 -14.88 8.03 -14.02
N VAL A 480 -13.59 7.75 -13.88
CA VAL A 480 -12.50 8.73 -14.01
C VAL A 480 -11.56 8.45 -15.18
N LEU A 481 -11.59 7.23 -15.75
CA LEU A 481 -10.63 6.78 -16.76
C LEU A 481 -10.62 7.67 -18.02
N LYS A 482 -11.80 8.08 -18.50
CA LYS A 482 -11.95 8.98 -19.65
C LYS A 482 -11.22 10.31 -19.41
N ASP A 483 -11.40 10.90 -18.24
CA ASP A 483 -10.82 12.20 -17.88
C ASP A 483 -9.31 12.10 -17.65
N ILE A 484 -8.84 11.04 -16.97
CA ILE A 484 -7.40 10.75 -16.82
C ILE A 484 -6.73 10.66 -18.19
N VAL A 485 -7.30 9.85 -19.10
CA VAL A 485 -6.75 9.67 -20.45
C VAL A 485 -6.73 10.99 -21.22
N ARG A 486 -7.83 11.75 -21.19
CA ARG A 486 -7.93 13.06 -21.81
C ARG A 486 -6.84 14.01 -21.31
N ASP A 487 -6.67 14.11 -19.99
CA ASP A 487 -5.74 15.05 -19.37
C ASP A 487 -4.28 14.67 -19.67
N VAL A 488 -3.93 13.38 -19.60
CA VAL A 488 -2.61 12.87 -19.96
C VAL A 488 -2.26 13.17 -21.42
N ILE A 489 -3.19 12.92 -22.36
CA ILE A 489 -2.94 13.16 -23.78
C ILE A 489 -2.82 14.66 -24.07
N LYS A 490 -3.75 15.48 -23.56
CA LYS A 490 -3.68 16.94 -23.70
C LYS A 490 -2.36 17.48 -23.18
N LYS A 491 -1.92 17.00 -22.01
CA LYS A 491 -0.64 17.43 -21.43
C LYS A 491 0.56 17.00 -22.27
N THR A 492 0.54 15.77 -22.78
CA THR A 492 1.63 15.25 -23.62
C THR A 492 1.71 15.99 -24.95
N CYS A 493 0.58 16.21 -25.64
CA CYS A 493 0.53 16.87 -26.96
C CYS A 493 0.83 18.37 -26.90
N THR A 494 0.66 19.01 -25.73
CA THR A 494 1.00 20.44 -25.53
C THR A 494 2.44 20.65 -25.05
N HIS A 495 3.18 19.59 -24.75
CA HIS A 495 4.57 19.72 -24.28
C HIS A 495 5.51 20.06 -25.46
N PRO A 496 6.32 21.14 -25.38
CA PRO A 496 7.12 21.62 -26.52
C PRO A 496 8.10 20.60 -27.12
N CYS A 497 8.71 19.77 -26.26
CA CYS A 497 9.67 18.74 -26.68
C CYS A 497 9.03 17.41 -27.13
N ARG A 498 7.71 17.28 -27.01
CA ARG A 498 6.98 16.08 -27.44
C ARG A 498 6.41 16.31 -28.83
N VAL A 499 6.13 15.20 -29.51
CA VAL A 499 5.65 15.21 -30.88
C VAL A 499 4.34 16.00 -30.92
N GLN A 500 4.27 17.03 -31.77
CA GLN A 500 3.03 17.79 -32.01
C GLN A 500 1.94 16.93 -32.68
N ASN A 501 2.33 15.79 -33.25
CA ASN A 501 1.41 14.77 -33.76
C ASN A 501 0.85 13.87 -32.65
N LYS A 502 -0.37 13.41 -32.87
CA LYS A 502 -1.14 12.53 -31.99
C LYS A 502 -0.37 11.22 -31.71
N PRO A 503 -0.21 10.78 -30.43
CA PRO A 503 0.35 9.48 -30.06
C PRO A 503 -0.22 8.33 -30.89
N GLN A 504 0.63 7.39 -31.28
CA GLN A 504 0.22 6.24 -32.09
C GLN A 504 -0.16 5.03 -31.23
N GLU A 505 0.28 4.99 -29.98
CA GLU A 505 0.05 3.87 -29.07
C GLU A 505 -0.14 4.33 -27.62
N LEU A 506 -1.11 3.72 -26.94
CA LEU A 506 -1.39 3.88 -25.52
C LEU A 506 -1.15 2.54 -24.82
N PHE A 507 -0.23 2.51 -23.86
CA PHE A 507 0.12 1.32 -23.09
C PHE A 507 -0.25 1.52 -21.63
N PHE A 508 -1.08 0.64 -21.06
CA PHE A 508 -1.55 0.74 -19.69
C PHE A 508 -1.02 -0.39 -18.82
N PHE A 509 -0.53 -0.04 -17.64
CA PHE A 509 -0.38 -0.94 -16.50
C PHE A 509 -1.46 -0.62 -15.46
N LEU A 510 -2.37 -1.55 -15.22
CA LEU A 510 -3.47 -1.39 -14.26
C LEU A 510 -3.25 -2.29 -13.05
N SER A 511 -3.12 -1.73 -11.84
CA SER A 511 -3.19 -2.54 -10.61
C SER A 511 -4.58 -2.51 -9.98
N GLY A 512 -4.81 -3.32 -8.94
CA GLY A 512 -6.08 -3.38 -8.22
C GLY A 512 -7.24 -4.08 -8.95
N ILE A 513 -7.06 -4.50 -10.21
CA ILE A 513 -8.06 -5.26 -10.97
C ILE A 513 -7.85 -6.75 -10.72
N THR A 514 -8.91 -7.43 -10.29
CA THR A 514 -8.94 -8.89 -10.14
C THR A 514 -9.26 -9.59 -11.46
N GLU A 515 -8.93 -10.87 -11.55
CA GLU A 515 -9.20 -11.70 -12.74
C GLU A 515 -10.69 -11.73 -13.11
N GLY A 516 -11.58 -11.72 -12.11
CA GLY A 516 -13.03 -11.61 -12.32
C GLY A 516 -13.52 -10.26 -12.86
N GLN A 517 -12.66 -9.24 -12.89
CA GLN A 517 -12.95 -7.92 -13.43
C GLN A 517 -12.31 -7.70 -14.82
N TYR A 518 -11.64 -8.70 -15.39
CA TYR A 518 -10.99 -8.56 -16.71
C TYR A 518 -12.00 -8.26 -17.83
N SER A 519 -13.26 -8.72 -17.72
CA SER A 519 -14.31 -8.38 -18.68
C SER A 519 -14.57 -6.88 -18.79
N LEU A 520 -14.50 -6.14 -17.67
CA LEU A 520 -14.65 -4.68 -17.65
C LEU A 520 -13.64 -3.96 -18.54
N ILE A 521 -12.44 -4.52 -18.70
CA ILE A 521 -11.41 -3.93 -19.55
C ILE A 521 -11.88 -3.92 -21.01
N ASN A 522 -12.41 -5.04 -21.48
CA ASN A 522 -12.89 -5.17 -22.85
C ASN A 522 -14.19 -4.41 -23.07
N GLU A 523 -15.19 -4.65 -22.20
CA GLU A 523 -16.56 -4.16 -22.34
C GLU A 523 -16.69 -2.65 -22.12
N ARG A 524 -15.86 -2.08 -21.23
CA ARG A 524 -16.00 -0.68 -20.80
C ARG A 524 -14.72 0.14 -20.96
N TYR A 525 -13.60 -0.29 -20.39
CA TYR A 525 -12.40 0.57 -20.32
C TYR A 525 -11.82 0.86 -21.70
N SER A 526 -11.83 -0.12 -22.61
CA SER A 526 -11.36 0.08 -23.98
C SER A 526 -12.10 1.24 -24.68
N ASN A 527 -13.42 1.36 -24.46
CA ASN A 527 -14.25 2.43 -25.01
C ASN A 527 -13.99 3.76 -24.30
N LEU A 528 -13.91 3.78 -22.97
CA LEU A 528 -13.59 5.00 -22.21
C LEU A 528 -12.21 5.57 -22.58
N ILE A 529 -11.22 4.72 -22.86
CA ILE A 529 -9.91 5.14 -23.35
C ILE A 529 -10.03 5.80 -24.73
N ARG A 530 -10.81 5.22 -25.66
CA ARG A 530 -11.07 5.83 -26.97
C ARG A 530 -11.81 7.16 -26.84
N GLU A 531 -12.80 7.26 -25.96
CA GLU A 531 -13.50 8.51 -25.70
C GLU A 531 -12.59 9.59 -25.11
N GLY A 532 -11.75 9.24 -24.13
CA GLY A 532 -10.77 10.16 -23.56
C GLY A 532 -9.76 10.64 -24.61
N TRP A 533 -9.36 9.74 -25.51
CA TRP A 533 -8.56 10.07 -26.67
C TRP A 533 -9.24 11.08 -27.60
N PHE A 534 -10.47 10.82 -28.05
CA PHE A 534 -11.21 11.76 -28.89
C PHE A 534 -11.45 13.11 -28.19
N ALA A 535 -11.74 13.08 -26.88
CA ALA A 535 -11.88 14.30 -26.08
C ALA A 535 -10.60 15.15 -26.06
N ALA A 536 -9.42 14.52 -26.11
CA ALA A 536 -8.15 15.23 -26.16
C ALA A 536 -7.80 15.76 -27.55
N VAL A 537 -8.03 14.98 -28.62
CA VAL A 537 -7.45 15.26 -29.95
C VAL A 537 -8.43 15.79 -30.99
N SER A 538 -9.74 15.78 -30.71
CA SER A 538 -10.79 16.19 -31.65
C SER A 538 -12.03 16.79 -30.96
N GLY A 539 -11.89 17.23 -29.71
CA GLY A 539 -13.01 17.80 -28.95
C GLY A 539 -14.17 16.82 -28.73
N GLY A 540 -13.88 15.51 -28.72
CA GLY A 540 -14.87 14.44 -28.52
C GLY A 540 -15.46 13.88 -29.81
N LYS A 541 -15.19 14.47 -30.97
CA LYS A 541 -15.67 13.95 -32.26
C LYS A 541 -14.85 12.71 -32.67
N PRO A 542 -15.48 11.56 -32.96
CA PRO A 542 -14.76 10.41 -33.49
C PRO A 542 -14.01 10.78 -34.78
N ILE A 543 -12.79 10.26 -34.93
CA ILE A 543 -11.98 10.42 -36.14
C ILE A 543 -11.49 9.06 -36.61
N SER A 544 -11.09 8.97 -37.89
CA SER A 544 -10.67 7.71 -38.52
C SER A 544 -9.49 7.05 -37.81
N PHE A 545 -8.59 7.84 -37.23
CA PHE A 545 -7.42 7.35 -36.52
C PHE A 545 -7.67 7.15 -35.02
N VAL A 546 -7.45 5.91 -34.56
CA VAL A 546 -7.44 5.53 -33.15
C VAL A 546 -6.07 4.89 -32.84
N PRO A 547 -5.39 5.28 -31.75
CA PRO A 547 -4.11 4.69 -31.39
C PRO A 547 -4.27 3.20 -31.07
N ALA A 548 -3.19 2.44 -31.25
CA ALA A 548 -3.14 1.09 -30.73
C ALA A 548 -3.20 1.11 -29.20
N ILE A 549 -3.91 0.17 -28.58
CA ILE A 549 -4.12 0.11 -27.14
C ILE A 549 -3.66 -1.24 -26.63
N THR A 550 -2.79 -1.23 -25.62
CA THR A 550 -2.35 -2.41 -24.88
C THR A 550 -2.62 -2.20 -23.41
N ILE A 551 -3.28 -3.15 -22.75
CA ILE A 551 -3.63 -3.09 -21.32
C ILE A 551 -3.11 -4.35 -20.63
N VAL A 552 -2.20 -4.13 -19.68
CA VAL A 552 -1.61 -5.17 -18.84
C VAL A 552 -2.13 -5.00 -17.42
N ALA A 553 -2.86 -5.99 -16.92
CA ALA A 553 -3.24 -6.06 -15.52
C ALA A 553 -2.04 -6.54 -14.68
N VAL A 554 -1.77 -5.86 -13.57
CA VAL A 554 -0.64 -6.13 -12.68
C VAL A 554 -1.12 -6.43 -11.28
N SER A 555 -0.83 -7.64 -10.78
CA SER A 555 -1.15 -8.04 -9.42
C SER A 555 0.12 -8.25 -8.60
N LYS A 556 0.25 -7.45 -7.53
CA LYS A 556 1.24 -7.65 -6.46
C LYS A 556 0.66 -8.48 -5.32
N ILE A 557 -0.66 -8.62 -5.26
CA ILE A 557 -1.38 -9.28 -4.16
C ILE A 557 -1.81 -10.68 -4.63
N HIS A 558 -0.85 -11.59 -4.69
CA HIS A 558 -1.08 -13.01 -4.90
C HIS A 558 -0.31 -13.87 -3.87
N ASN A 559 -0.68 -15.15 -3.81
CA ASN A 559 -0.12 -16.11 -2.87
C ASN A 559 1.04 -16.93 -3.46
N THR A 560 1.24 -16.94 -4.79
CA THR A 560 2.39 -17.61 -5.42
C THR A 560 3.72 -17.09 -4.86
N ARG A 561 4.62 -18.00 -4.51
CA ARG A 561 6.02 -17.73 -4.17
C ARG A 561 6.92 -18.61 -5.03
N LEU A 562 8.03 -18.02 -5.48
CA LEU A 562 9.03 -18.68 -6.31
C LEU A 562 10.34 -18.70 -5.54
N TYR A 563 10.98 -19.85 -5.55
CA TYR A 563 12.20 -20.12 -4.82
C TYR A 563 13.25 -20.68 -5.78
N LEU A 564 14.51 -20.39 -5.52
CA LEU A 564 15.63 -21.03 -6.20
C LEU A 564 16.18 -22.13 -5.29
N GLU A 565 16.12 -23.38 -5.74
CA GLU A 565 16.75 -24.50 -5.03
C GLU A 565 18.22 -24.57 -5.42
N GLY A 566 19.10 -24.35 -4.43
CA GLY A 566 20.55 -24.48 -4.57
C GLY A 566 21.10 -25.65 -3.75
N THR A 567 22.38 -25.94 -3.94
CA THR A 567 23.09 -27.01 -3.19
C THR A 567 23.17 -26.73 -1.69
N THR A 568 23.20 -25.46 -1.29
CA THR A 568 23.26 -25.02 0.12
C THR A 568 21.88 -24.72 0.72
N GLY A 569 20.80 -24.99 -0.03
CA GLY A 569 19.42 -24.80 0.40
C GLY A 569 18.62 -23.81 -0.46
N THR A 570 17.40 -23.54 -0.02
CA THR A 570 16.44 -22.69 -0.72
C THR A 570 16.76 -21.21 -0.56
N THR A 571 16.90 -20.50 -1.68
CA THR A 571 17.22 -19.07 -1.73
C THR A 571 16.18 -18.26 -2.50
N ASN A 572 16.32 -16.93 -2.51
CA ASN A 572 15.49 -16.06 -3.33
C ASN A 572 15.87 -16.23 -4.80
N ILE A 573 14.88 -16.18 -5.69
CA ILE A 573 15.16 -15.99 -7.12
C ILE A 573 15.87 -14.65 -7.36
N VAL A 574 16.68 -14.60 -8.42
CA VAL A 574 17.42 -13.39 -8.77
C VAL A 574 16.51 -12.35 -9.42
N ALA A 575 16.88 -11.08 -9.29
CA ALA A 575 16.18 -10.02 -10.01
C ALA A 575 16.33 -10.22 -11.53
N GLY A 576 15.26 -9.94 -12.26
CA GLY A 576 15.12 -10.24 -13.68
C GLY A 576 14.59 -11.64 -13.99
N THR A 577 14.43 -12.53 -13.00
CA THR A 577 13.78 -13.84 -13.21
C THR A 577 12.34 -13.64 -13.67
N VAL A 578 11.99 -14.34 -14.76
CA VAL A 578 10.67 -14.42 -15.37
C VAL A 578 10.23 -15.88 -15.43
N VAL A 579 8.96 -16.12 -15.10
CA VAL A 579 8.28 -17.39 -15.36
C VAL A 579 7.01 -17.10 -16.15
N ASP A 580 6.95 -17.58 -17.38
CA ASP A 580 5.86 -17.35 -18.35
C ASP A 580 5.26 -18.65 -18.91
N LYS A 581 5.55 -19.79 -18.26
CA LYS A 581 5.06 -21.12 -18.64
C LYS A 581 4.63 -21.90 -17.40
N ILE A 582 3.83 -22.94 -17.60
CA ILE A 582 3.37 -23.94 -16.62
C ILE A 582 2.44 -23.36 -15.55
N ILE A 583 2.92 -22.43 -14.72
CA ILE A 583 2.18 -21.84 -13.59
C ILE A 583 1.49 -20.52 -13.95
N VAL A 584 1.16 -20.31 -15.22
CA VAL A 584 0.53 -19.09 -15.76
C VAL A 584 -0.86 -19.38 -16.29
N ASN A 585 -1.63 -18.33 -16.58
CA ASN A 585 -2.94 -18.45 -17.22
C ASN A 585 -2.87 -19.29 -18.52
N PRO A 586 -3.78 -20.26 -18.72
CA PRO A 586 -3.74 -21.15 -19.89
C PRO A 586 -4.16 -20.48 -21.21
N VAL A 587 -4.82 -19.31 -21.17
CA VAL A 587 -5.42 -18.64 -22.33
C VAL A 587 -4.76 -17.29 -22.59
N LEU A 588 -4.59 -16.47 -21.55
CA LEU A 588 -4.03 -15.14 -21.65
C LEU A 588 -2.51 -15.18 -21.54
N SER A 589 -1.82 -14.30 -22.27
CA SER A 589 -0.39 -14.09 -22.09
C SER A 589 -0.13 -13.53 -20.69
N GLU A 590 0.48 -14.35 -19.84
CA GLU A 590 0.73 -14.04 -18.43
C GLU A 590 2.17 -14.41 -18.04
N TRP A 591 2.79 -13.61 -17.18
CA TRP A 591 4.10 -13.92 -16.62
C TRP A 591 4.24 -13.41 -15.19
N TYR A 592 5.10 -14.07 -14.42
CA TYR A 592 5.63 -13.57 -13.16
C TYR A 592 7.02 -12.97 -13.41
N MET A 593 7.32 -11.84 -12.76
CA MET A 593 8.66 -11.23 -12.83
C MET A 593 9.13 -10.73 -11.47
N ALA A 594 10.39 -11.02 -11.14
CA ALA A 594 11.11 -10.39 -10.03
C ALA A 594 11.78 -9.09 -10.52
N GLY A 595 11.11 -7.94 -10.36
CA GLY A 595 11.64 -6.66 -10.83
C GLY A 595 12.91 -6.19 -10.10
N ALA A 596 13.06 -6.55 -8.83
CA ALA A 596 14.17 -6.12 -7.98
C ALA A 596 14.58 -7.18 -6.96
N VAL A 597 15.75 -6.99 -6.35
CA VAL A 597 16.28 -7.85 -5.29
C VAL A 597 15.49 -7.64 -4.00
N ALA A 598 15.06 -8.74 -3.37
CA ALA A 598 14.49 -8.71 -2.03
C ALA A 598 15.60 -8.51 -0.99
N ARG A 599 15.74 -7.28 -0.48
CA ARG A 599 16.73 -6.95 0.56
C ARG A 599 16.41 -7.59 1.92
N GLN A 600 15.15 -7.92 2.15
CA GLN A 600 14.69 -8.59 3.37
C GLN A 600 13.57 -9.58 3.03
N GLY A 601 13.58 -10.72 3.71
CA GLY A 601 12.56 -11.76 3.59
C GLY A 601 12.60 -12.51 2.26
N THR A 602 11.41 -12.99 1.85
CA THR A 602 11.22 -13.75 0.62
C THR A 602 10.69 -12.84 -0.49
N VAL A 603 11.29 -12.93 -1.68
CA VAL A 603 10.90 -12.16 -2.85
C VAL A 603 9.47 -12.47 -3.25
N LYS A 604 8.72 -11.40 -3.55
CA LYS A 604 7.38 -11.50 -4.12
C LYS A 604 7.45 -10.97 -5.55
N THR A 605 7.22 -11.85 -6.51
CA THR A 605 7.10 -11.46 -7.91
C THR A 605 5.84 -10.64 -8.13
N SER A 606 5.83 -9.83 -9.18
CA SER A 606 4.60 -9.25 -9.71
C SER A 606 4.09 -10.14 -10.83
N LYS A 607 2.77 -10.35 -10.88
CA LYS A 607 2.09 -11.08 -11.96
C LYS A 607 1.52 -10.09 -12.97
N TYR A 608 1.78 -10.30 -14.24
CA TYR A 608 1.35 -9.45 -15.34
C TYR A 608 0.52 -10.28 -16.31
N THR A 609 -0.65 -9.79 -16.69
CA THR A 609 -1.53 -10.45 -17.66
C THR A 609 -1.89 -9.45 -18.76
N VAL A 610 -1.64 -9.78 -20.03
CA VAL A 610 -2.16 -8.99 -21.16
C VAL A 610 -3.64 -9.29 -21.29
N VAL A 611 -4.49 -8.30 -20.99
CA VAL A 611 -5.96 -8.48 -21.02
C VAL A 611 -6.56 -7.92 -22.32
N PHE A 612 -5.96 -6.87 -22.86
CA PHE A 612 -6.41 -6.24 -24.10
C PHE A 612 -5.21 -5.77 -24.91
N ASN A 613 -5.17 -6.08 -26.21
CA ASN A 613 -4.09 -5.65 -27.09
C ASN A 613 -4.59 -5.51 -28.53
N THR A 614 -4.50 -4.32 -29.10
CA THR A 614 -4.73 -4.08 -30.54
C THR A 614 -3.43 -3.83 -31.32
N SER A 615 -2.30 -3.73 -30.63
CA SER A 615 -0.98 -3.50 -31.22
C SER A 615 -0.36 -4.81 -31.70
N LYS A 616 0.02 -4.85 -32.98
CA LYS A 616 0.74 -5.98 -33.59
C LYS A 616 2.25 -5.96 -33.28
N LYS A 617 2.75 -4.90 -32.64
CA LYS A 617 4.19 -4.70 -32.39
C LYS A 617 4.71 -5.52 -31.19
N TRP A 618 3.83 -5.96 -30.29
CA TRP A 618 4.22 -6.65 -29.06
C TRP A 618 4.36 -8.15 -29.26
N THR A 619 5.56 -8.64 -29.00
CA THR A 619 5.81 -10.06 -28.68
C THR A 619 6.01 -10.20 -27.17
N LEU A 620 5.81 -11.40 -26.62
CA LEU A 620 6.07 -11.65 -25.20
C LEU A 620 7.50 -11.25 -24.81
N SER A 621 8.51 -11.63 -25.59
CA SER A 621 9.91 -11.23 -25.36
C SER A 621 10.10 -9.71 -25.27
N THR A 622 9.46 -8.94 -26.14
CA THR A 622 9.53 -7.48 -26.10
C THR A 622 8.80 -6.89 -24.89
N LEU A 623 7.65 -7.47 -24.48
CA LEU A 623 6.93 -7.05 -23.28
C LEU A 623 7.74 -7.31 -22.00
N LEU A 624 8.41 -8.46 -21.93
CA LEU A 624 9.29 -8.82 -20.82
C LEU A 624 10.45 -7.82 -20.69
N ALA A 625 11.18 -7.57 -21.77
CA ALA A 625 12.29 -6.61 -21.78
C ALA A 625 11.82 -5.18 -21.46
N PHE A 626 10.69 -4.74 -22.03
CA PHE A 626 10.08 -3.44 -21.77
C PHE A 626 9.68 -3.26 -20.30
N THR A 627 8.99 -4.24 -19.74
CA THR A 627 8.54 -4.23 -18.35
C THR A 627 9.74 -4.16 -17.40
N TYR A 628 10.79 -4.93 -17.68
CA TYR A 628 12.00 -4.93 -16.85
C TYR A 628 12.80 -3.63 -16.98
N ALA A 629 12.93 -3.06 -18.19
CA ALA A 629 13.57 -1.76 -18.40
C ALA A 629 12.88 -0.65 -17.60
N LEU A 630 11.54 -0.64 -17.55
CA LEU A 630 10.79 0.30 -16.73
C LEU A 630 11.07 0.16 -15.23
N CYS A 631 11.43 -1.02 -14.72
CA CYS A 631 11.83 -1.21 -13.32
C CYS A 631 13.16 -0.51 -12.98
N TYR A 632 14.04 -0.28 -13.97
CA TYR A 632 15.30 0.46 -13.77
C TYR A 632 15.12 1.98 -13.84
N ASN A 633 14.02 2.47 -14.40
CA ASN A 633 13.82 3.89 -14.70
C ASN A 633 13.33 4.73 -13.50
N HIS A 634 13.59 4.30 -12.26
CA HIS A 634 13.04 4.97 -11.07
C HIS A 634 13.64 6.36 -10.84
N GLN A 635 14.82 6.66 -11.38
CA GLN A 635 15.57 7.91 -11.31
C GLN A 635 16.06 8.30 -9.91
N ILE A 636 15.32 8.02 -8.83
CA ILE A 636 15.67 8.52 -7.49
C ILE A 636 16.64 7.62 -6.71
N ILE A 637 16.86 6.40 -7.17
CA ILE A 637 17.80 5.42 -6.60
C ILE A 637 18.55 4.70 -7.74
N TYR A 638 19.71 4.12 -7.44
CA TYR A 638 20.52 3.37 -8.40
C TYR A 638 20.35 1.85 -8.26
N SER A 639 19.10 1.42 -8.18
CA SER A 639 18.71 0.01 -8.12
C SER A 639 17.34 -0.13 -8.77
N PRO A 640 17.03 -1.28 -9.40
CA PRO A 640 15.69 -1.49 -9.91
C PRO A 640 14.66 -1.54 -8.79
N ILE A 641 13.40 -1.25 -9.12
CA ILE A 641 12.24 -1.42 -8.24
C ILE A 641 11.42 -2.65 -8.64
N SER A 642 10.53 -3.11 -7.74
CA SER A 642 9.83 -4.40 -7.88
C SER A 642 8.82 -4.46 -9.03
N HIS A 643 8.43 -3.33 -9.60
CA HIS A 643 7.48 -3.20 -10.71
C HIS A 643 7.71 -1.90 -11.48
N PRO A 644 7.18 -1.76 -12.71
CA PRO A 644 7.37 -0.58 -13.55
C PRO A 644 7.10 0.75 -12.84
N VAL A 645 7.95 1.74 -13.13
CA VAL A 645 7.86 3.12 -12.63
C VAL A 645 6.50 3.79 -12.82
N PRO A 646 5.81 3.71 -13.98
CA PRO A 646 4.47 4.29 -14.11
C PRO A 646 3.50 3.75 -13.05
N LEU A 647 3.59 2.46 -12.71
CA LEU A 647 2.74 1.86 -11.69
C LEU A 647 3.17 2.27 -10.28
N TYR A 648 4.47 2.29 -10.01
CA TYR A 648 5.00 2.72 -8.71
C TYR A 648 4.58 4.14 -8.37
N MET A 649 4.77 5.06 -9.31
CA MET A 649 4.38 6.45 -9.13
C MET A 649 2.86 6.63 -9.02
N ALA A 650 2.06 5.83 -9.74
CA ALA A 650 0.61 5.85 -9.58
C ALA A 650 0.19 5.47 -8.15
N GLY A 651 0.85 4.48 -7.55
CA GLY A 651 0.69 4.12 -6.13
C GLY A 651 0.97 5.31 -5.21
N ASP A 652 2.14 5.94 -5.34
CA ASP A 652 2.53 7.11 -4.54
C ASP A 652 1.55 8.29 -4.70
N MET A 653 1.02 8.51 -5.92
CA MET A 653 0.00 9.53 -6.18
C MET A 653 -1.35 9.20 -5.53
N SER A 654 -1.76 7.93 -5.54
CA SER A 654 -3.02 7.50 -4.92
C SER A 654 -2.97 7.65 -3.40
N GLU A 655 -1.83 7.37 -2.77
CA GLU A 655 -1.60 7.61 -1.35
C GLU A 655 -1.58 9.11 -1.04
N ARG A 656 -0.91 9.90 -1.88
CA ARG A 656 -0.88 11.37 -1.74
C ARG A 656 -2.28 11.97 -1.79
N GLY A 657 -3.08 11.61 -2.79
CA GLY A 657 -4.44 12.10 -2.94
C GLY A 657 -5.33 11.69 -1.79
N SER A 658 -5.19 10.44 -1.32
CA SER A 658 -5.86 10.00 -0.10
C SER A 658 -5.49 10.92 1.07
N ASN A 659 -4.22 11.08 1.40
CA ASN A 659 -3.82 11.92 2.54
C ASN A 659 -4.34 13.38 2.46
N ILE A 660 -4.40 13.97 1.26
CA ILE A 660 -4.96 15.32 1.04
C ILE A 660 -6.47 15.36 1.30
N LEU A 661 -7.24 14.43 0.72
CA LEU A 661 -8.69 14.39 0.97
C LEU A 661 -9.00 14.12 2.46
N GLY A 662 -8.18 13.33 3.15
CA GLY A 662 -8.32 13.07 4.58
C GLY A 662 -8.15 14.32 5.43
N PHE A 663 -7.23 15.20 5.02
CA PHE A 663 -7.02 16.50 5.66
C PHE A 663 -8.23 17.42 5.47
N HIS A 664 -8.78 17.50 4.25
CA HIS A 664 -9.94 18.33 3.94
C HIS A 664 -11.30 17.70 4.26
N ARG A 665 -11.33 16.49 4.86
CA ARG A 665 -12.58 15.71 4.98
C ARG A 665 -13.70 16.45 5.70
N ALA A 666 -13.37 17.29 6.68
CA ALA A 666 -14.36 18.11 7.40
C ALA A 666 -15.19 19.00 6.47
N ASN A 667 -14.62 19.43 5.33
CA ASN A 667 -15.28 20.32 4.37
C ASN A 667 -16.34 19.61 3.52
N TYR A 668 -16.41 18.27 3.54
CA TYR A 668 -17.27 17.47 2.68
C TYR A 668 -18.21 16.51 3.46
N LYS A 669 -18.45 16.75 4.76
CA LYS A 669 -19.25 15.85 5.63
C LYS A 669 -20.77 15.99 5.49
N ASN A 670 -21.28 17.12 5.02
CA ASN A 670 -22.71 17.49 5.12
C ASN A 670 -23.41 17.72 3.77
N GLU A 671 -22.70 17.60 2.65
CA GLU A 671 -23.24 17.72 1.29
C GLU A 671 -23.17 16.34 0.62
N GLU A 672 -24.05 16.05 -0.35
CA GLU A 672 -23.83 14.92 -1.25
C GLU A 672 -22.40 15.01 -1.79
N LEU A 673 -21.66 13.90 -1.76
CA LEU A 673 -20.26 13.87 -2.21
C LEU A 673 -20.19 14.16 -3.70
N ASP A 674 -20.13 15.44 -4.06
CA ASP A 674 -19.94 15.91 -5.43
C ASP A 674 -18.50 15.61 -5.86
N LEU A 675 -18.33 14.46 -6.50
CA LEU A 675 -17.05 14.01 -7.05
C LEU A 675 -16.49 15.00 -8.08
N ALA A 676 -17.34 15.71 -8.83
CA ALA A 676 -16.88 16.66 -9.84
C ALA A 676 -16.24 17.86 -9.14
N ARG A 677 -16.88 18.40 -8.10
CA ARG A 677 -16.31 19.45 -7.26
C ARG A 677 -15.02 19.01 -6.57
N ILE A 678 -15.01 17.85 -5.91
CA ILE A 678 -13.83 17.33 -5.23
C ILE A 678 -12.65 17.19 -6.21
N ASN A 679 -12.88 16.64 -7.39
CA ASN A 679 -11.83 16.51 -8.40
C ASN A 679 -11.41 17.86 -8.98
N ALA A 680 -12.31 18.82 -9.15
CA ALA A 680 -11.97 20.16 -9.62
C ALA A 680 -11.08 20.91 -8.61
N GLU A 681 -11.36 20.78 -7.32
CA GLU A 681 -10.64 21.46 -6.24
C GLU A 681 -9.31 20.78 -5.87
N LEU A 682 -9.34 19.44 -5.69
CA LEU A 682 -8.26 18.68 -5.07
C LEU A 682 -7.38 17.90 -6.04
N SER A 683 -7.78 17.69 -7.30
CA SER A 683 -6.87 17.07 -8.27
C SER A 683 -5.72 18.01 -8.66
N TYR A 684 -4.71 17.45 -9.33
CA TYR A 684 -3.60 18.23 -9.87
C TYR A 684 -3.85 18.68 -11.32
N SER A 685 -4.87 18.20 -12.04
CA SER A 685 -5.00 18.41 -13.50
C SER A 685 -4.90 19.87 -13.96
N ASN A 686 -5.35 20.83 -13.15
CA ASN A 686 -5.31 22.27 -13.45
C ASN A 686 -4.13 23.02 -12.81
N ARG A 687 -3.19 22.32 -12.16
CA ARG A 687 -2.05 22.87 -11.43
C ARG A 687 -0.78 22.80 -12.28
N LYS A 688 0.17 23.73 -12.08
CA LYS A 688 1.46 23.71 -12.81
C LYS A 688 2.25 22.45 -12.48
N LEU A 689 2.16 21.98 -11.24
CA LEU A 689 2.85 20.77 -10.78
C LEU A 689 2.43 19.49 -11.53
N PHE A 690 1.25 19.45 -12.16
CA PHE A 690 0.79 18.28 -12.93
C PHE A 690 1.80 17.80 -13.97
N GLY A 691 2.45 18.75 -14.65
CA GLY A 691 3.47 18.46 -15.66
C GLY A 691 4.85 18.13 -15.11
N THR A 692 4.98 17.88 -13.80
CA THR A 692 6.26 17.76 -13.11
C THR A 692 6.26 16.54 -12.20
N ARG A 693 7.44 16.00 -11.90
CA ARG A 693 7.58 14.88 -10.96
C ARG A 693 7.69 15.38 -9.51
N PHE A 694 6.69 16.11 -9.05
CA PHE A 694 6.66 16.72 -7.70
C PHE A 694 6.64 15.69 -6.56
N ASN A 695 6.06 14.51 -6.81
CA ASN A 695 6.08 13.36 -5.88
C ASN A 695 7.24 12.42 -6.27
N ALA A 696 8.43 12.72 -5.75
CA ALA A 696 9.67 11.96 -5.94
C ALA A 696 10.37 11.68 -4.60
#